data_AF-A0A419FEJ2-F1
#
_entry.id   AF-A0A419FEJ2-F1
#
_cell.length_a   1.000
_cell.length_b   1.000
_cell.length_c   1.000
_cell.angle_alpha   90.00
_cell.angle_beta   90.00
_cell.angle_gamma   90.00
#
_symmetry.space_group_name_H-M   'P 1'
#
loop_
_entity.id
_entity.type
_entity.pdbx_description
1 polymer ?
#
loop_
_entity_poly.entity_id
_entity_poly.type
_entity_poly.pdbx_seq_one_letter_code
_entity_poly.pdbx_strand_id
1 'polypeptide(L)'
;MHHNRKSRTRGDARMTTTEYENIRRDVRSLDAIFRPRSIAVVGASRRRGSIGREILHNLIEYEFNGPVFPINPHAKVIHSIKCYPSVLDVPDEIDLAIIVVPKEQAVEAVEECGQKGIKGIVMITAGFREVGGNGAEREERLAEVIRKYGMRMVGPNCMGIINTDPKYRMDGTFAPSLPLEGNVGFMSQSGALGAAILDTALDLNLGFSMFVSVGNKVDVSGNDLINYWKDDDATKVILLYLESFGNPRRFTQLAREIIRHKPIIAVKSGRTRAGARAASSHTGALAGLDVGTQALFEQCGILRVDTVEELFDLAQAFSKQPVPLGKRIAILTNAGGPGIMATDAVVNLGLQIATFSEETIAKMREYLSPESSFSNPLDMIAGANHDTYRRSLKLLLADENVDAVLVIFVHPVYVDALKIAEAIIEASREKGEKPVLCCFMGKKDEFSGIEELQKAGLPTYLFPESAVMSLAAMEKYNRIRKRPEGKVVTFEDVDRAAAQSIFDRALEEGRPRLTDFEVNEVLAAYGITMPRFALARTLEDAIRAAEQLYYPVVLKVISPQIVHKSDVGGVILDLRNEAELVRGYMRMTDNIAKLPYKVDDYRIMVQEMVPGGRELIMGMSTDPAFGPLIMIGLGGIYVEFIKDVNFRIHPITDLDAREMITSLKGYKLLEGVRGEKGINIETVMEALERLSQLIGDFPQIREMDLNPFVAFPESGRCMALDARMSLQVPAAK
;
A
#
# COMPACT_ATOMS: atom_id res chain seq x y z
N MET A 1 -57.38 -7.71 -21.51
CA MET A 1 -57.34 -8.18 -20.10
C MET A 1 -55.94 -8.71 -19.80
N HIS A 2 -55.34 -8.17 -18.73
CA HIS A 2 -54.16 -8.60 -17.95
C HIS A 2 -52.83 -8.95 -18.67
N HIS A 3 -51.78 -8.11 -18.58
CA HIS A 3 -50.76 -8.08 -17.50
C HIS A 3 -50.08 -9.43 -17.24
N ASN A 4 -48.77 -9.58 -17.50
CA ASN A 4 -47.74 -9.30 -16.49
C ASN A 4 -46.29 -9.32 -17.02
N ARG A 5 -45.47 -8.50 -16.36
CA ARG A 5 -44.03 -8.27 -16.48
C ARG A 5 -43.18 -9.51 -16.21
N LYS A 6 -41.97 -9.54 -16.78
CA LYS A 6 -40.72 -9.68 -16.01
C LYS A 6 -39.52 -9.18 -16.82
N SER A 7 -39.09 -7.97 -16.49
CA SER A 7 -37.73 -7.48 -16.69
C SER A 7 -36.76 -8.33 -15.88
N ARG A 8 -35.59 -8.62 -16.45
CA ARG A 8 -34.43 -9.11 -15.71
C ARG A 8 -33.34 -8.04 -15.77
N THR A 9 -33.31 -7.21 -14.74
CA THR A 9 -32.12 -6.50 -14.29
C THR A 9 -31.29 -7.46 -13.43
N ARG A 10 -29.97 -7.44 -13.61
CA ARG A 10 -28.90 -7.42 -12.58
C ARG A 10 -27.58 -7.87 -13.21
N GLY A 11 -26.74 -6.88 -13.52
CA GLY A 11 -25.30 -7.05 -13.65
C GLY A 11 -24.72 -7.31 -12.26
N ASP A 12 -24.65 -8.59 -11.92
CA ASP A 12 -23.78 -9.11 -10.88
C ASP A 12 -22.62 -9.70 -11.70
N ALA A 13 -21.46 -9.03 -11.71
CA ALA A 13 -20.27 -9.52 -12.41
C ALA A 13 -19.72 -10.75 -11.67
N ARG A 14 -20.45 -11.86 -11.74
CA ARG A 14 -19.97 -13.17 -11.32
C ARG A 14 -18.98 -13.61 -12.38
N MET A 15 -17.72 -13.74 -11.98
CA MET A 15 -16.66 -14.32 -12.78
C MET A 15 -17.17 -15.57 -13.49
N THR A 16 -16.89 -15.66 -14.79
CA THR A 16 -17.32 -16.79 -15.61
C THR A 16 -16.64 -18.08 -15.15
N THR A 17 -17.27 -19.24 -15.37
CA THR A 17 -16.68 -20.56 -15.04
C THR A 17 -15.30 -20.73 -15.69
N THR A 18 -15.09 -20.14 -16.88
CA THR A 18 -13.81 -20.10 -17.60
C THR A 18 -12.75 -19.24 -16.92
N GLU A 19 -13.12 -18.09 -16.33
CA GLU A 19 -12.19 -17.27 -15.53
C GLU A 19 -11.79 -17.98 -14.23
N TYR A 20 -12.74 -18.64 -13.55
CA TYR A 20 -12.45 -19.47 -12.38
C TYR A 20 -11.53 -20.66 -12.71
N GLU A 21 -11.72 -21.30 -13.86
CA GLU A 21 -10.86 -22.40 -14.32
C GLU A 21 -9.47 -21.92 -14.74
N ASN A 22 -9.36 -20.75 -15.38
CA ASN A 22 -8.08 -20.13 -15.71
C ASN A 22 -7.31 -19.68 -14.45
N ILE A 23 -8.00 -19.11 -13.45
CA ILE A 23 -7.40 -18.74 -12.16
C ILE A 23 -6.92 -19.99 -11.39
N ARG A 24 -7.69 -21.08 -11.38
CA ARG A 24 -7.27 -22.36 -10.76
C ARG A 24 -6.08 -23.00 -11.49
N ARG A 25 -6.00 -22.86 -12.81
CA ARG A 25 -4.83 -23.28 -13.60
C ARG A 25 -3.60 -22.42 -13.28
N ASP A 26 -3.76 -21.10 -13.14
CA ASP A 26 -2.69 -20.17 -12.75
C ASP A 26 -2.11 -20.49 -11.36
N VAL A 27 -2.93 -20.81 -10.36
CA VAL A 27 -2.45 -21.12 -8.99
C VAL A 27 -1.70 -22.46 -8.94
N ARG A 28 -2.23 -23.52 -9.56
CA ARG A 28 -1.53 -24.83 -9.64
C ARG A 28 -0.30 -24.79 -10.54
N SER A 29 -0.16 -23.78 -11.39
CA SER A 29 1.00 -23.65 -12.28
C SER A 29 2.30 -23.31 -11.54
N LEU A 30 2.23 -22.76 -10.31
CA LEU A 30 3.41 -22.42 -9.51
C LEU A 30 3.90 -23.56 -8.61
N ASP A 31 3.16 -24.66 -8.48
CA ASP A 31 3.61 -25.84 -7.73
C ASP A 31 4.92 -26.42 -8.32
N ALA A 32 5.11 -26.32 -9.64
CA ALA A 32 6.36 -26.72 -10.28
C ALA A 32 7.58 -25.89 -9.82
N ILE A 33 7.36 -24.69 -9.27
CA ILE A 33 8.39 -23.81 -8.74
C ILE A 33 8.54 -23.99 -7.22
N PHE A 34 7.43 -23.98 -6.47
CA PHE A 34 7.49 -23.97 -5.00
C PHE A 34 7.39 -25.35 -4.37
N ARG A 35 6.83 -26.34 -5.07
CA ARG A 35 6.63 -27.71 -4.57
C ARG A 35 7.24 -28.75 -5.52
N PRO A 36 8.47 -28.56 -6.04
CA PRO A 36 9.06 -29.48 -6.99
C PRO A 36 9.40 -30.81 -6.33
N ARG A 37 9.27 -31.90 -7.09
CA ARG A 37 9.73 -33.24 -6.69
C ARG A 37 11.17 -33.47 -7.13
N SER A 38 11.67 -32.73 -8.11
CA SER A 38 13.03 -32.86 -8.65
C SER A 38 13.53 -31.52 -9.21
N ILE A 39 14.83 -31.26 -9.05
CA ILE A 39 15.44 -29.97 -9.40
C ILE A 39 16.68 -30.19 -10.27
N ALA A 40 16.81 -29.45 -11.38
CA ALA A 40 18.06 -29.32 -12.12
C ALA A 40 18.76 -27.99 -11.81
N VAL A 41 20.07 -28.02 -11.57
CA VAL A 41 20.89 -26.80 -11.39
C VAL A 41 21.75 -26.61 -12.64
N VAL A 42 21.28 -25.77 -13.55
CA VAL A 42 21.91 -25.51 -14.85
C VAL A 42 22.97 -24.42 -14.73
N GLY A 43 24.24 -24.80 -14.87
CA GLY A 43 25.38 -23.95 -14.54
C GLY A 43 26.02 -24.30 -13.19
N ALA A 44 25.70 -25.47 -12.62
CA ALA A 44 26.43 -26.02 -11.48
C ALA A 44 27.94 -26.10 -11.77
N SER A 45 28.78 -25.86 -10.76
CA SER A 45 30.24 -25.81 -10.93
C SER A 45 30.97 -26.47 -9.76
N ARG A 46 32.23 -26.89 -9.99
CA ARG A 46 33.14 -27.37 -8.94
C ARG A 46 33.80 -26.22 -8.16
N ARG A 47 33.76 -25.00 -8.69
CA ARG A 47 34.43 -23.84 -8.08
C ARG A 47 33.61 -23.33 -6.90
N ARG A 48 34.13 -23.49 -5.68
CA ARG A 48 33.59 -22.86 -4.47
C ARG A 48 33.47 -21.34 -4.66
N GLY A 49 32.39 -20.75 -4.14
CA GLY A 49 32.05 -19.34 -4.31
C GLY A 49 31.45 -18.98 -5.66
N SER A 50 31.24 -19.94 -6.59
CA SER A 50 30.43 -19.68 -7.78
C SER A 50 28.95 -19.88 -7.46
N ILE A 51 28.08 -19.03 -8.01
CA ILE A 51 26.65 -19.03 -7.68
C ILE A 51 26.01 -20.41 -7.87
N GLY A 52 26.25 -21.08 -9.01
CA GLY A 52 25.71 -22.43 -9.24
C GLY A 52 26.30 -23.52 -8.34
N ARG A 53 27.48 -23.30 -7.75
CA ARG A 53 28.03 -24.18 -6.72
C ARG A 53 27.32 -23.97 -5.39
N GLU A 54 27.08 -22.73 -4.99
CA GLU A 54 26.41 -22.40 -3.73
C GLU A 54 24.94 -22.81 -3.74
N ILE A 55 24.21 -22.59 -4.84
CA ILE A 55 22.81 -23.09 -4.97
C ILE A 55 22.75 -24.62 -4.79
N LEU A 56 23.64 -25.35 -5.47
CA LEU A 56 23.70 -26.80 -5.31
C LEU A 56 24.07 -27.19 -3.88
N HIS A 57 24.94 -26.42 -3.22
CA HIS A 57 25.34 -26.66 -1.83
C HIS A 57 24.17 -26.45 -0.87
N ASN A 58 23.43 -25.36 -1.00
CA ASN A 58 22.29 -25.02 -0.16
C ASN A 58 21.16 -26.05 -0.29
N LEU A 59 20.83 -26.48 -1.51
CA LEU A 59 19.84 -27.54 -1.73
C LEU A 59 20.18 -28.85 -0.99
N ILE A 60 21.47 -29.19 -0.91
CA ILE A 60 21.95 -30.39 -0.21
C ILE A 60 21.99 -30.16 1.29
N GLU A 61 22.55 -29.04 1.73
CA GLU A 61 22.73 -28.72 3.16
C GLU A 61 21.39 -28.50 3.86
N TYR A 62 20.41 -27.92 3.17
CA TYR A 62 19.05 -27.75 3.67
C TYR A 62 18.20 -29.04 3.60
N GLU A 63 18.75 -30.11 3.01
CA GLU A 63 18.15 -31.43 2.89
C GLU A 63 16.89 -31.46 2.01
N PHE A 64 16.99 -30.96 0.76
CA PHE A 64 15.90 -31.10 -0.21
C PHE A 64 15.47 -32.56 -0.38
N ASN A 65 14.17 -32.82 -0.24
CA ASN A 65 13.64 -34.18 -0.18
C ASN A 65 13.60 -34.91 -1.54
N GLY A 66 13.80 -34.20 -2.64
CA GLY A 66 13.83 -34.76 -4.00
C GLY A 66 15.23 -34.90 -4.59
N PRO A 67 15.39 -35.54 -5.76
CA PRO A 67 16.68 -35.58 -6.45
C PRO A 67 17.09 -34.19 -6.99
N VAL A 68 18.39 -33.92 -6.91
CA VAL A 68 19.04 -32.74 -7.47
C VAL A 68 20.01 -33.15 -8.58
N PHE A 69 19.85 -32.58 -9.77
CA PHE A 69 20.63 -32.89 -10.97
C PHE A 69 21.55 -31.71 -11.34
N PRO A 70 22.86 -31.76 -11.04
CA PRO A 70 23.77 -30.73 -11.52
C PRO A 70 24.00 -30.87 -13.02
N ILE A 71 23.86 -29.77 -13.77
CA ILE A 71 24.08 -29.71 -15.21
C ILE A 71 25.30 -28.84 -15.53
N ASN A 72 26.30 -29.44 -16.18
CA ASN A 72 27.53 -28.79 -16.61
C ASN A 72 28.18 -29.57 -17.78
N PRO A 73 28.52 -28.91 -18.91
CA PRO A 73 29.02 -29.59 -20.11
C PRO A 73 30.40 -30.25 -19.95
N HIS A 74 31.17 -29.88 -18.91
CA HIS A 74 32.55 -30.33 -18.74
C HIS A 74 32.76 -31.22 -17.51
N ALA A 75 31.85 -31.18 -16.53
CA ALA A 75 31.98 -31.93 -15.30
C ALA A 75 31.18 -33.24 -15.34
N LYS A 76 31.81 -34.35 -14.97
CA LYS A 76 31.11 -35.64 -14.78
C LYS A 76 30.48 -35.80 -13.39
N VAL A 77 31.04 -35.12 -12.39
CA VAL A 77 30.62 -35.16 -10.98
C VAL A 77 30.83 -33.77 -10.37
N ILE A 78 29.86 -33.32 -9.57
CA ILE A 78 29.90 -32.08 -8.76
C ILE A 78 29.22 -32.38 -7.41
N HIS A 79 29.83 -31.96 -6.29
CA HIS A 79 29.33 -32.27 -4.93
C HIS A 79 29.09 -33.76 -4.67
N SER A 80 29.92 -34.63 -5.25
CA SER A 80 29.74 -36.09 -5.23
C SER A 80 28.43 -36.60 -5.88
N ILE A 81 27.72 -35.74 -6.62
CA ILE A 81 26.53 -36.06 -7.39
C ILE A 81 26.89 -36.18 -8.87
N LYS A 82 26.30 -37.17 -9.56
CA LYS A 82 26.45 -37.35 -11.00
C LYS A 82 25.98 -36.10 -11.75
N CYS A 83 26.82 -35.59 -12.64
CA CYS A 83 26.55 -34.39 -13.42
C CYS A 83 26.30 -34.76 -14.89
N TYR A 84 25.36 -34.06 -15.51
CA TYR A 84 24.94 -34.25 -16.90
C TYR A 84 25.36 -33.05 -17.75
N PRO A 85 25.68 -33.24 -19.06
CA PRO A 85 26.10 -32.12 -19.90
C PRO A 85 24.94 -31.21 -20.32
N SER A 86 23.76 -31.78 -20.59
CA SER A 86 22.50 -31.04 -20.81
C SER A 86 21.39 -31.59 -19.90
N VAL A 87 20.35 -30.76 -19.68
CA VAL A 87 19.12 -31.16 -19.01
C VAL A 87 18.36 -32.25 -19.78
N LEU A 88 18.57 -32.34 -21.10
CA LEU A 88 17.99 -33.36 -21.97
C LEU A 88 18.54 -34.76 -21.68
N ASP A 89 19.76 -34.86 -21.17
CA ASP A 89 20.44 -36.14 -20.89
C ASP A 89 20.03 -36.78 -19.55
N VAL A 90 19.29 -36.04 -18.72
CA VAL A 90 18.79 -36.57 -17.44
C VAL A 90 17.69 -37.59 -17.74
N PRO A 91 17.77 -38.84 -17.28
CA PRO A 91 16.74 -39.84 -17.60
C PRO A 91 15.41 -39.57 -16.88
N ASP A 92 15.46 -38.98 -15.69
CA ASP A 92 14.31 -38.68 -14.84
C ASP A 92 13.52 -37.44 -15.30
N GLU A 93 12.29 -37.31 -14.79
CA GLU A 93 11.49 -36.10 -14.90
C GLU A 93 12.06 -34.98 -14.02
N ILE A 94 12.01 -33.75 -14.52
CA ILE A 94 12.46 -32.56 -13.80
C ILE A 94 11.29 -31.58 -13.69
N ASP A 95 10.89 -31.23 -12.47
CA ASP A 95 9.81 -30.27 -12.24
C ASP A 95 10.32 -28.82 -12.35
N LEU A 96 11.52 -28.55 -11.79
CA LEU A 96 12.13 -27.22 -11.68
C LEU A 96 13.56 -27.19 -12.25
N ALA A 97 13.90 -26.15 -13.02
CA ALA A 97 15.29 -25.82 -13.36
C ALA A 97 15.70 -24.46 -12.77
N ILE A 98 16.81 -24.44 -12.03
CA ILE A 98 17.48 -23.22 -11.55
C ILE A 98 18.65 -22.92 -12.50
N ILE A 99 18.59 -21.80 -13.20
CA ILE A 99 19.49 -21.46 -14.31
C ILE A 99 20.45 -20.35 -13.90
N VAL A 100 21.74 -20.66 -14.02
CA VAL A 100 22.88 -19.82 -13.63
C VAL A 100 24.03 -19.98 -14.64
N VAL A 101 23.70 -19.75 -15.91
CA VAL A 101 24.65 -19.75 -17.04
C VAL A 101 24.91 -18.33 -17.53
N PRO A 102 25.97 -18.07 -18.33
CA PRO A 102 26.17 -16.76 -18.96
C PRO A 102 24.94 -16.29 -19.74
N LYS A 103 24.68 -14.98 -19.75
CA LYS A 103 23.47 -14.38 -20.36
C LYS A 103 23.32 -14.69 -21.85
N GLU A 104 24.41 -14.96 -22.55
CA GLU A 104 24.43 -15.36 -23.95
C GLU A 104 23.80 -16.75 -24.17
N GLN A 105 23.85 -17.63 -23.16
CA GLN A 105 23.36 -19.02 -23.21
C GLN A 105 22.02 -19.20 -22.51
N ALA A 106 21.55 -18.18 -21.78
CA ALA A 106 20.38 -18.30 -20.91
C ALA A 106 19.08 -18.66 -21.65
N VAL A 107 18.84 -18.09 -22.83
CA VAL A 107 17.62 -18.38 -23.62
C VAL A 107 17.65 -19.80 -24.16
N GLU A 108 18.81 -20.26 -24.64
CA GLU A 108 19.00 -21.63 -25.14
C GLU A 108 18.83 -22.66 -24.02
N ALA A 109 19.38 -22.41 -22.83
CA ALA A 109 19.17 -23.27 -21.67
C ALA A 109 17.68 -23.40 -21.28
N VAL A 110 16.90 -22.32 -21.40
CA VAL A 110 15.45 -22.35 -21.14
C VAL A 110 14.70 -23.10 -22.24
N GLU A 111 15.12 -22.97 -23.50
CA GLU A 111 14.57 -23.75 -24.62
C GLU A 111 14.79 -25.25 -24.42
N GLU A 112 15.99 -25.68 -23.98
CA GLU A 112 16.25 -27.09 -23.63
C GLU A 112 15.37 -27.57 -22.46
N CYS A 113 15.15 -26.72 -21.45
CA CYS A 113 14.22 -27.04 -20.35
C CYS A 113 12.79 -27.25 -20.87
N GLY A 114 12.33 -26.40 -21.81
CA GLY A 114 11.04 -26.54 -22.47
C GLY A 114 10.93 -27.85 -23.26
N GLN A 115 11.97 -28.22 -24.01
CA GLN A 115 12.04 -29.49 -24.75
C GLN A 115 12.02 -30.71 -23.83
N LYS A 116 12.65 -30.61 -22.65
CA LYS A 116 12.61 -31.65 -21.60
C LYS A 116 11.25 -31.77 -20.93
N GLY A 117 10.37 -30.77 -21.09
CA GLY A 117 9.03 -30.72 -20.49
C GLY A 117 9.00 -30.12 -19.08
N ILE A 118 10.07 -29.46 -18.65
CA ILE A 118 10.15 -28.77 -17.35
C ILE A 118 9.11 -27.66 -17.30
N LYS A 119 8.47 -27.47 -16.14
CA LYS A 119 7.38 -26.49 -15.97
C LYS A 119 7.76 -25.29 -15.12
N GLY A 120 8.68 -25.42 -14.18
CA GLY A 120 9.18 -24.34 -13.35
C GLY A 120 10.60 -23.91 -13.75
N ILE A 121 10.81 -22.60 -13.87
CA ILE A 121 12.14 -22.01 -14.11
C ILE A 121 12.44 -20.96 -13.03
N VAL A 122 13.67 -20.98 -12.51
CA VAL A 122 14.22 -19.89 -11.70
C VAL A 122 15.47 -19.39 -12.40
N MET A 123 15.40 -18.17 -12.95
CA MET A 123 16.49 -17.58 -13.71
C MET A 123 17.29 -16.62 -12.82
N ILE A 124 18.47 -17.07 -12.38
CA ILE A 124 19.37 -16.31 -11.52
C ILE A 124 20.15 -15.27 -12.34
N THR A 125 20.54 -15.65 -13.55
CA THR A 125 21.39 -14.85 -14.44
C THR A 125 20.84 -13.44 -14.68
N ALA A 126 21.72 -12.45 -14.56
CA ALA A 126 21.47 -11.05 -14.93
C ALA A 126 21.92 -10.75 -16.38
N GLY A 127 21.76 -9.52 -16.83
CA GLY A 127 22.06 -9.03 -18.18
C GLY A 127 20.83 -8.93 -19.09
N PHE A 128 19.65 -8.66 -18.55
CA PHE A 128 18.37 -8.57 -19.25
C PHE A 128 17.87 -7.10 -19.27
N ARG A 129 16.57 -6.82 -19.06
CA ARG A 129 16.02 -5.47 -19.21
C ARG A 129 16.71 -4.42 -18.34
N GLU A 130 17.25 -4.80 -17.19
CA GLU A 130 17.93 -3.90 -16.25
C GLU A 130 19.20 -3.25 -16.84
N VAL A 131 19.80 -3.83 -17.88
CA VAL A 131 20.96 -3.21 -18.58
C VAL A 131 20.56 -2.42 -19.83
N GLY A 132 19.28 -2.42 -20.21
CA GLY A 132 18.77 -1.75 -21.42
C GLY A 132 19.29 -2.36 -22.74
N GLY A 133 18.95 -1.71 -23.86
CA GLY A 133 19.39 -2.12 -25.21
C GLY A 133 19.13 -3.60 -25.51
N ASN A 134 20.18 -4.32 -25.93
CA ASN A 134 20.15 -5.77 -26.23
C ASN A 134 19.64 -6.63 -25.05
N GLY A 135 19.69 -6.12 -23.81
CA GLY A 135 19.14 -6.79 -22.64
C GLY A 135 17.62 -6.92 -22.69
N ALA A 136 16.90 -5.89 -23.17
CA ALA A 136 15.45 -5.92 -23.30
C ALA A 136 15.00 -6.91 -24.39
N GLU A 137 15.69 -6.95 -25.53
CA GLU A 137 15.42 -7.93 -26.61
C GLU A 137 15.65 -9.38 -26.14
N ARG A 138 16.70 -9.60 -25.35
CA ARG A 138 16.97 -10.93 -24.76
C ARG A 138 15.86 -11.34 -23.80
N GLU A 139 15.34 -10.40 -23.02
CA GLU A 139 14.23 -10.65 -22.09
C GLU A 139 12.91 -10.94 -22.81
N GLU A 140 12.65 -10.27 -23.93
CA GLU A 140 11.48 -10.53 -24.76
C GLU A 140 11.52 -11.94 -25.37
N ARG A 141 12.67 -12.35 -25.91
CA ARG A 141 12.87 -13.74 -26.38
C ARG A 141 12.69 -14.76 -25.26
N LEU A 142 13.19 -14.46 -24.06
CA LEU A 142 12.99 -15.32 -22.89
C LEU A 142 11.49 -15.48 -22.58
N ALA A 143 10.72 -14.39 -22.60
CA ALA A 143 9.27 -14.43 -22.39
C ALA A 143 8.54 -15.25 -23.47
N GLU A 144 8.96 -15.15 -24.74
CA GLU A 144 8.41 -15.95 -25.85
C GLU A 144 8.61 -17.45 -25.63
N VAL A 145 9.81 -17.88 -25.22
CA VAL A 145 10.12 -19.29 -24.95
C VAL A 145 9.30 -19.82 -23.78
N ILE A 146 9.21 -19.06 -22.68
CA ILE A 146 8.40 -19.44 -21.52
C ILE A 146 6.93 -19.68 -21.93
N ARG A 147 6.36 -18.77 -22.74
CA ARG A 147 4.99 -18.92 -23.26
C ARG A 147 4.84 -20.10 -24.22
N LYS A 148 5.80 -20.30 -25.13
CA LYS A 148 5.80 -21.38 -26.14
C LYS A 148 5.65 -22.76 -25.51
N TYR A 149 6.32 -23.01 -24.38
CA TYR A 149 6.30 -24.31 -23.70
C TYR A 149 5.32 -24.39 -22.52
N GLY A 150 4.59 -23.31 -22.24
CA GLY A 150 3.68 -23.21 -21.09
C GLY A 150 4.43 -23.39 -19.76
N MET A 151 5.62 -22.80 -19.65
CA MET A 151 6.41 -22.77 -18.42
C MET A 151 6.01 -21.57 -17.56
N ARG A 152 6.37 -21.62 -16.27
CA ARG A 152 6.35 -20.46 -15.37
C ARG A 152 7.77 -20.12 -14.94
N MET A 153 8.07 -18.83 -14.74
CA MET A 153 9.42 -18.38 -14.40
C MET A 153 9.49 -17.29 -13.32
N VAL A 154 10.33 -17.51 -12.32
CA VAL A 154 10.83 -16.48 -11.40
C VAL A 154 12.15 -15.89 -11.94
N GLY A 155 12.30 -14.57 -11.90
CA GLY A 155 13.44 -13.84 -12.47
C GLY A 155 13.14 -13.21 -13.84
N PRO A 156 14.16 -12.96 -14.69
CA PRO A 156 15.61 -13.14 -14.47
C PRO A 156 16.17 -12.20 -13.40
N ASN A 157 17.49 -12.24 -13.21
CA ASN A 157 18.22 -11.35 -12.29
C ASN A 157 17.66 -11.42 -10.86
N CYS A 158 17.63 -12.62 -10.30
CA CYS A 158 17.09 -12.86 -8.96
C CYS A 158 18.05 -13.66 -8.08
N MET A 159 17.80 -13.66 -6.78
CA MET A 159 18.57 -14.45 -5.81
C MET A 159 18.14 -15.93 -5.76
N GLY A 160 16.95 -16.24 -6.27
CA GLY A 160 16.33 -17.56 -6.17
C GLY A 160 15.13 -17.59 -5.24
N ILE A 161 14.79 -18.80 -4.78
CA ILE A 161 13.57 -19.09 -4.01
C ILE A 161 13.83 -20.07 -2.87
N ILE A 162 12.99 -20.01 -1.84
CA ILE A 162 12.99 -20.93 -0.71
C ILE A 162 11.56 -21.43 -0.50
N ASN A 163 11.41 -22.71 -0.16
CA ASN A 163 10.23 -23.27 0.49
C ASN A 163 10.68 -24.13 1.67
N THR A 164 10.32 -23.73 2.88
CA THR A 164 10.75 -24.39 4.12
C THR A 164 9.80 -25.49 4.59
N ASP A 165 8.69 -25.72 3.88
CA ASP A 165 7.74 -26.78 4.22
C ASP A 165 8.51 -28.11 4.37
N PRO A 166 8.38 -28.82 5.52
CA PRO A 166 9.11 -30.05 5.80
C PRO A 166 8.96 -31.14 4.74
N LYS A 167 7.90 -31.08 3.92
CA LYS A 167 7.68 -32.00 2.79
C LYS A 167 8.64 -31.73 1.62
N TYR A 168 9.10 -30.51 1.42
CA TYR A 168 9.95 -30.13 0.28
C TYR A 168 11.38 -29.76 0.71
N ARG A 169 11.52 -28.91 1.73
CA ARG A 169 12.81 -28.41 2.25
C ARG A 169 13.75 -27.89 1.16
N MET A 170 13.33 -26.87 0.44
CA MET A 170 14.06 -26.33 -0.70
C MET A 170 14.69 -24.98 -0.36
N ASP A 171 16.02 -24.90 -0.39
CA ASP A 171 16.76 -23.64 -0.51
C ASP A 171 17.45 -23.57 -1.89
N GLY A 172 16.77 -22.94 -2.84
CA GLY A 172 17.27 -22.72 -4.20
C GLY A 172 18.00 -21.38 -4.36
N THR A 173 18.56 -20.83 -3.28
CA THR A 173 19.29 -19.55 -3.29
C THR A 173 20.80 -19.77 -3.15
N PHE A 174 21.56 -18.67 -3.23
CA PHE A 174 22.99 -18.63 -2.93
C PHE A 174 23.29 -17.79 -1.69
N ALA A 175 22.32 -17.67 -0.79
CA ALA A 175 22.52 -16.99 0.48
C ALA A 175 23.49 -17.79 1.38
N PRO A 176 24.32 -17.13 2.19
CA PRO A 176 25.28 -17.83 3.06
C PRO A 176 24.59 -18.56 4.22
N SER A 177 23.40 -18.12 4.61
CA SER A 177 22.71 -18.61 5.80
C SER A 177 21.45 -19.38 5.41
N LEU A 178 21.23 -20.52 6.09
CA LEU A 178 20.08 -21.39 5.84
C LEU A 178 18.80 -20.78 6.41
N PRO A 179 17.65 -20.95 5.73
CA PRO A 179 16.39 -20.41 6.19
C PRO A 179 15.80 -21.19 7.37
N LEU A 180 15.12 -20.48 8.27
CA LEU A 180 14.28 -21.09 9.31
C LEU A 180 12.88 -21.36 8.77
N GLU A 181 12.30 -22.49 9.18
CA GLU A 181 10.88 -22.78 8.95
C GLU A 181 10.00 -21.82 9.73
N GLY A 182 8.97 -21.28 9.08
CA GLY A 182 7.94 -20.48 9.71
C GLY A 182 6.74 -20.22 8.80
N ASN A 183 6.08 -19.08 9.03
CA ASN A 183 4.78 -18.77 8.44
C ASN A 183 4.77 -17.47 7.62
N VAL A 184 5.94 -16.93 7.31
CA VAL A 184 6.08 -15.67 6.59
C VAL A 184 6.34 -15.94 5.10
N GLY A 185 5.45 -15.47 4.23
CA GLY A 185 5.67 -15.41 2.79
C GLY A 185 6.34 -14.08 2.45
N PHE A 186 7.55 -14.10 1.89
CA PHE A 186 8.29 -12.89 1.57
C PHE A 186 8.64 -12.78 0.09
N MET A 187 8.15 -11.72 -0.56
CA MET A 187 8.60 -11.31 -1.89
C MET A 187 9.59 -10.14 -1.82
N SER A 188 10.77 -10.30 -2.43
CA SER A 188 11.73 -9.21 -2.64
C SER A 188 12.02 -8.96 -4.12
N GLN A 189 11.90 -7.69 -4.55
CA GLN A 189 12.37 -7.24 -5.87
C GLN A 189 13.87 -6.96 -5.92
N SER A 190 14.55 -6.87 -4.76
CA SER A 190 16.00 -6.68 -4.68
C SER A 190 16.70 -7.98 -4.28
N GLY A 191 17.55 -8.49 -5.16
CA GLY A 191 18.34 -9.71 -4.92
C GLY A 191 19.41 -9.51 -3.84
N ALA A 192 20.20 -8.44 -3.94
CA ALA A 192 21.28 -8.16 -2.99
C ALA A 192 20.77 -7.89 -1.56
N LEU A 193 19.63 -7.19 -1.44
CA LEU A 193 18.98 -6.99 -0.14
C LEU A 193 18.43 -8.31 0.41
N GLY A 194 18.05 -9.26 -0.46
CA GLY A 194 17.53 -10.58 -0.08
C GLY A 194 18.47 -11.37 0.83
N ALA A 195 19.79 -11.31 0.61
CA ALA A 195 20.75 -12.01 1.45
C ALA A 195 20.81 -11.42 2.87
N ALA A 196 20.93 -10.08 2.98
CA ALA A 196 20.91 -9.39 4.27
C ALA A 196 19.58 -9.58 5.02
N ILE A 197 18.48 -9.69 4.27
CA ILE A 197 17.14 -10.02 4.77
C ILE A 197 17.11 -11.39 5.46
N LEU A 198 17.73 -12.41 4.86
CA LEU A 198 17.74 -13.77 5.41
C LEU A 198 18.59 -13.83 6.68
N ASP A 199 19.74 -13.15 6.70
CA ASP A 199 20.58 -13.01 7.90
C ASP A 199 19.82 -12.29 9.03
N THR A 200 19.14 -11.19 8.71
CA THR A 200 18.33 -10.46 9.69
C THR A 200 17.18 -11.32 10.23
N ALA A 201 16.56 -12.14 9.39
CA ALA A 201 15.49 -13.04 9.81
C ALA A 201 16.00 -14.10 10.80
N LEU A 202 17.22 -14.61 10.60
CA LEU A 202 17.87 -15.53 11.55
C LEU A 202 18.12 -14.87 12.90
N ASP A 203 18.67 -13.66 12.92
CA ASP A 203 18.92 -12.89 14.15
C ASP A 203 17.64 -12.61 14.95
N LEU A 204 16.49 -12.57 14.28
CA LEU A 204 15.17 -12.38 14.89
C LEU A 204 14.42 -13.70 15.15
N ASN A 205 15.06 -14.83 14.85
CA ASN A 205 14.46 -16.16 14.84
C ASN A 205 13.11 -16.19 14.10
N LEU A 206 13.05 -15.53 12.94
CA LEU A 206 11.88 -15.38 12.09
C LEU A 206 11.96 -16.38 10.94
N GLY A 207 11.03 -17.33 10.92
CA GLY A 207 10.95 -18.32 9.85
C GLY A 207 10.06 -17.90 8.70
N PHE A 208 10.44 -18.32 7.50
CA PHE A 208 9.64 -18.13 6.29
C PHE A 208 8.80 -19.38 6.03
N SER A 209 7.65 -19.24 5.38
CA SER A 209 7.02 -20.35 4.66
C SER A 209 7.66 -20.46 3.28
N MET A 210 7.76 -19.31 2.60
CA MET A 210 8.40 -19.17 1.29
C MET A 210 9.09 -17.82 1.19
N PHE A 211 10.26 -17.81 0.56
CA PHE A 211 10.94 -16.58 0.16
C PHE A 211 11.12 -16.58 -1.36
N VAL A 212 10.83 -15.45 -2.00
CA VAL A 212 10.95 -15.28 -3.45
C VAL A 212 11.68 -14.00 -3.77
N SER A 213 12.89 -14.11 -4.33
CA SER A 213 13.50 -13.01 -5.06
C SER A 213 12.96 -13.01 -6.48
N VAL A 214 12.20 -11.98 -6.86
CA VAL A 214 11.48 -11.99 -8.16
C VAL A 214 12.27 -11.34 -9.30
N GLY A 215 13.32 -10.58 -8.98
CA GLY A 215 14.14 -9.87 -9.97
C GLY A 215 13.30 -9.01 -10.93
N ASN A 216 13.53 -9.18 -12.22
CA ASN A 216 12.86 -8.39 -13.26
C ASN A 216 11.36 -8.72 -13.42
N LYS A 217 10.87 -9.84 -12.86
CA LYS A 217 9.46 -10.29 -12.93
C LYS A 217 8.93 -10.40 -14.37
N VAL A 218 9.62 -11.14 -15.24
CA VAL A 218 9.20 -11.31 -16.64
C VAL A 218 7.89 -12.09 -16.77
N ASP A 219 7.67 -13.06 -15.88
CA ASP A 219 6.45 -13.85 -15.82
C ASP A 219 5.83 -13.81 -14.41
N VAL A 220 6.42 -14.51 -13.44
CA VAL A 220 5.89 -14.52 -12.07
C VAL A 220 6.09 -13.17 -11.41
N SER A 221 4.99 -12.56 -11.00
CA SER A 221 4.94 -11.23 -10.38
C SER A 221 4.45 -11.28 -8.94
N GLY A 222 4.48 -10.13 -8.26
CA GLY A 222 3.88 -10.01 -6.93
C GLY A 222 2.38 -10.35 -6.89
N ASN A 223 1.66 -10.18 -8.00
CA ASN A 223 0.25 -10.56 -8.09
C ASN A 223 0.06 -12.08 -8.04
N ASP A 224 0.93 -12.82 -8.74
CA ASP A 224 0.90 -14.28 -8.76
C ASP A 224 1.22 -14.84 -7.37
N LEU A 225 2.22 -14.26 -6.69
CA LEU A 225 2.66 -14.70 -5.36
C LEU A 225 1.62 -14.45 -4.28
N ILE A 226 1.03 -13.25 -4.20
CA ILE A 226 -0.04 -13.00 -3.21
C ILE A 226 -1.27 -13.88 -3.49
N ASN A 227 -1.60 -14.12 -4.76
CA ASN A 227 -2.70 -15.00 -5.14
C ASN A 227 -2.40 -16.47 -4.78
N TYR A 228 -1.14 -16.91 -4.92
CA TYR A 228 -0.70 -18.24 -4.51
C TYR A 228 -0.72 -18.40 -2.99
N TRP A 229 -0.21 -17.41 -2.25
CA TRP A 229 -0.21 -17.41 -0.79
C TRP A 229 -1.59 -17.20 -0.17
N LYS A 230 -2.56 -16.67 -0.91
CA LYS A 230 -3.94 -16.52 -0.45
C LYS A 230 -4.49 -17.84 0.12
N ASP A 231 -4.34 -18.93 -0.64
CA ASP A 231 -4.88 -20.25 -0.32
C ASP A 231 -3.86 -21.17 0.39
N ASP A 232 -2.64 -20.71 0.64
CA ASP A 232 -1.59 -21.49 1.31
C ASP A 232 -1.71 -21.41 2.84
N ASP A 233 -2.02 -22.52 3.49
CA ASP A 233 -2.23 -22.56 4.94
C ASP A 233 -0.94 -22.30 5.76
N ALA A 234 0.24 -22.60 5.21
CA ALA A 234 1.51 -22.34 5.89
C ALA A 234 1.80 -20.84 5.99
N THR A 235 1.47 -20.07 4.96
CA THR A 235 1.66 -18.62 4.93
C THR A 235 0.57 -17.90 5.73
N LYS A 236 0.95 -17.28 6.85
CA LYS A 236 0.07 -16.47 7.70
C LYS A 236 0.35 -14.98 7.61
N VAL A 237 1.58 -14.57 7.27
CA VAL A 237 1.98 -13.15 7.12
C VAL A 237 2.65 -12.97 5.77
N ILE A 238 2.31 -11.90 5.05
CA ILE A 238 2.90 -11.58 3.74
C ILE A 238 3.76 -10.32 3.86
N LEU A 239 5.04 -10.43 3.51
CA LEU A 239 5.97 -9.31 3.42
C LEU A 239 6.28 -8.99 1.97
N LEU A 240 6.33 -7.70 1.63
CA LEU A 240 6.61 -7.23 0.28
C LEU A 240 7.69 -6.14 0.30
N TYR A 241 8.82 -6.38 -0.35
CA TYR A 241 9.76 -5.33 -0.75
C TYR A 241 9.46 -4.95 -2.20
N LEU A 242 8.92 -3.74 -2.39
CA LEU A 242 8.41 -3.26 -3.67
C LEU A 242 9.27 -2.10 -4.20
N GLU A 243 9.63 -2.17 -5.48
CA GLU A 243 10.20 -1.08 -6.26
C GLU A 243 9.20 -0.60 -7.31
N SER A 244 8.47 -1.53 -7.93
CA SER A 244 7.42 -1.27 -8.92
C SER A 244 6.26 -2.27 -8.84
N PHE A 245 5.10 -1.86 -9.34
CA PHE A 245 3.94 -2.73 -9.57
C PHE A 245 3.86 -3.10 -11.05
N GLY A 246 3.52 -4.36 -11.36
CA GLY A 246 3.24 -4.77 -12.74
C GLY A 246 1.81 -4.40 -13.15
N ASN A 247 0.81 -4.96 -12.45
CA ASN A 247 -0.60 -4.65 -12.65
C ASN A 247 -1.22 -4.23 -11.31
N PRO A 248 -1.25 -2.91 -11.00
CA PRO A 248 -1.79 -2.39 -9.75
C PRO A 248 -3.26 -2.72 -9.52
N ARG A 249 -4.09 -2.73 -10.59
CA ARG A 249 -5.53 -3.03 -10.47
C ARG A 249 -5.77 -4.45 -9.95
N ARG A 250 -5.08 -5.44 -10.53
CA ARG A 250 -5.13 -6.83 -10.05
C ARG A 250 -4.55 -6.97 -8.64
N PHE A 251 -3.46 -6.24 -8.35
CA PHE A 251 -2.88 -6.19 -7.00
C PHE A 251 -3.90 -5.68 -5.97
N THR A 252 -4.61 -4.59 -6.26
CA THR A 252 -5.65 -4.01 -5.39
C THR A 252 -6.77 -5.01 -5.10
N GLN A 253 -7.28 -5.69 -6.13
CA GLN A 253 -8.34 -6.69 -5.97
C GLN A 253 -7.91 -7.83 -5.06
N LEU A 254 -6.73 -8.42 -5.32
CA LEU A 254 -6.18 -9.52 -4.52
C LEU A 254 -5.90 -9.08 -3.08
N ALA A 255 -5.28 -7.91 -2.89
CA ALA A 255 -4.94 -7.41 -1.56
C ALA A 255 -6.18 -7.17 -0.69
N ARG A 256 -7.26 -6.59 -1.24
CA ARG A 256 -8.52 -6.37 -0.51
C ARG A 256 -9.16 -7.67 -0.01
N GLU A 257 -9.00 -8.75 -0.75
CA GLU A 257 -9.50 -10.07 -0.36
C GLU A 257 -8.61 -10.70 0.72
N ILE A 258 -7.29 -10.72 0.49
CA ILE A 258 -6.31 -11.39 1.36
C ILE A 258 -6.22 -10.73 2.74
N ILE A 259 -6.28 -9.39 2.82
CA ILE A 259 -6.11 -8.62 4.06
C ILE A 259 -7.16 -8.97 5.14
N ARG A 260 -8.26 -9.62 4.77
CA ARG A 260 -9.29 -10.09 5.71
C ARG A 260 -8.79 -11.23 6.59
N HIS A 261 -7.83 -11.99 6.09
CA HIS A 261 -7.37 -13.24 6.69
C HIS A 261 -5.88 -13.20 7.02
N LYS A 262 -5.07 -12.52 6.20
CA LYS A 262 -3.61 -12.48 6.32
C LYS A 262 -3.10 -11.04 6.24
N PRO A 263 -2.32 -10.54 7.22
CA PRO A 263 -1.70 -9.22 7.13
C PRO A 263 -0.71 -9.17 5.96
N ILE A 264 -0.74 -8.05 5.23
CA ILE A 264 0.23 -7.72 4.19
C ILE A 264 1.00 -6.49 4.67
N ILE A 265 2.32 -6.63 4.84
CA ILE A 265 3.22 -5.57 5.26
C ILE A 265 4.17 -5.27 4.11
N ALA A 266 4.29 -4.00 3.74
CA ALA A 266 5.04 -3.61 2.56
C ALA A 266 5.99 -2.44 2.83
N VAL A 267 7.22 -2.56 2.34
CA VAL A 267 8.16 -1.46 2.20
C VAL A 267 8.29 -1.09 0.73
N LYS A 268 8.18 0.21 0.42
CA LYS A 268 8.29 0.74 -0.94
C LYS A 268 9.55 1.59 -1.06
N SER A 269 10.48 1.17 -1.91
CA SER A 269 11.64 2.00 -2.27
C SER A 269 11.25 3.06 -3.32
N GLY A 270 12.08 4.08 -3.52
CA GLY A 270 11.85 5.10 -4.57
C GLY A 270 10.66 6.04 -4.32
N ARG A 271 10.44 6.43 -3.06
CA ARG A 271 9.30 7.25 -2.61
C ARG A 271 9.39 8.71 -3.01
N THR A 272 10.60 9.23 -3.09
CA THR A 272 10.87 10.61 -3.49
C THR A 272 11.12 10.67 -4.99
N ARG A 273 10.95 11.83 -5.62
CA ARG A 273 11.32 12.00 -7.04
C ARG A 273 12.76 11.57 -7.34
N ALA A 274 13.68 11.81 -6.40
CA ALA A 274 15.08 11.39 -6.54
C ALA A 274 15.25 9.87 -6.42
N GLY A 275 14.64 9.25 -5.41
CA GLY A 275 14.66 7.79 -5.24
C GLY A 275 13.95 7.04 -6.37
N ALA A 276 12.82 7.58 -6.85
CA ALA A 276 12.05 7.04 -7.96
C ALA A 276 12.90 7.00 -9.24
N ARG A 277 13.65 8.06 -9.53
CA ARG A 277 14.62 8.08 -10.63
C ARG A 277 15.73 7.05 -10.44
N ALA A 278 16.29 6.93 -9.25
CA ALA A 278 17.34 5.93 -8.96
C ALA A 278 16.82 4.49 -9.17
N ALA A 279 15.61 4.18 -8.67
CA ALA A 279 14.98 2.87 -8.85
C ALA A 279 14.64 2.59 -10.33
N SER A 280 14.19 3.59 -11.08
CA SER A 280 13.90 3.45 -12.51
C SER A 280 15.16 3.18 -13.32
N SER A 281 16.27 3.88 -13.05
CA SER A 281 17.57 3.58 -13.67
C SER A 281 18.11 2.20 -13.28
N HIS A 282 17.78 1.71 -12.09
CA HIS A 282 18.21 0.40 -11.58
C HIS A 282 17.41 -0.77 -12.19
N THR A 283 16.11 -0.59 -12.43
CA THR A 283 15.20 -1.67 -12.88
C THR A 283 14.82 -1.59 -14.36
N GLY A 284 15.04 -0.44 -15.01
CA GLY A 284 14.49 -0.15 -16.34
C GLY A 284 12.96 0.01 -16.38
N ALA A 285 12.28 0.00 -15.22
CA ALA A 285 10.83 0.19 -15.12
C ALA A 285 10.46 1.67 -14.95
N LEU A 286 9.29 2.07 -15.45
CA LEU A 286 8.74 3.41 -15.22
C LEU A 286 8.48 3.65 -13.73
N ALA A 287 8.92 4.80 -13.22
CA ALA A 287 8.69 5.17 -11.83
C ALA A 287 7.24 5.67 -11.66
N GLY A 288 6.43 4.96 -10.86
CA GLY A 288 5.09 5.41 -10.47
C GLY A 288 5.14 6.53 -9.43
N LEU A 289 4.09 7.35 -9.33
CA LEU A 289 3.96 8.34 -8.28
C LEU A 289 3.73 7.64 -6.92
N ASP A 290 4.51 8.02 -5.90
CA ASP A 290 4.35 7.47 -4.53
C ASP A 290 2.95 7.73 -3.96
N VAL A 291 2.30 8.81 -4.41
CA VAL A 291 0.90 9.14 -4.11
C VAL A 291 -0.05 8.01 -4.51
N GLY A 292 0.09 7.46 -5.71
CA GLY A 292 -0.74 6.34 -6.17
C GLY A 292 -0.48 5.06 -5.37
N THR A 293 0.78 4.82 -4.97
CA THR A 293 1.13 3.67 -4.11
C THR A 293 0.53 3.82 -2.71
N GLN A 294 0.60 5.02 -2.12
CA GLN A 294 0.01 5.31 -0.82
C GLN A 294 -1.51 5.14 -0.87
N ALA A 295 -2.17 5.71 -1.88
CA ALA A 295 -3.61 5.57 -2.10
C ALA A 295 -4.01 4.08 -2.21
N LEU A 296 -3.24 3.29 -2.95
CA LEU A 296 -3.45 1.85 -3.06
C LEU A 296 -3.37 1.16 -1.69
N PHE A 297 -2.28 1.40 -0.95
CA PHE A 297 -2.05 0.71 0.32
C PHE A 297 -3.12 1.06 1.35
N GLU A 298 -3.51 2.32 1.45
CA GLU A 298 -4.59 2.75 2.34
C GLU A 298 -5.92 2.10 1.97
N GLN A 299 -6.30 2.14 0.70
CA GLN A 299 -7.57 1.58 0.22
C GLN A 299 -7.64 0.06 0.40
N CYS A 300 -6.51 -0.64 0.24
CA CYS A 300 -6.40 -2.09 0.44
C CYS A 300 -6.21 -2.49 1.91
N GLY A 301 -5.84 -1.57 2.79
CA GLY A 301 -5.46 -1.89 4.17
C GLY A 301 -4.08 -2.54 4.33
N ILE A 302 -3.18 -2.36 3.35
CA ILE A 302 -1.79 -2.83 3.44
C ILE A 302 -1.05 -1.98 4.47
N LEU A 303 -0.28 -2.66 5.34
CA LEU A 303 0.54 -2.01 6.35
C LEU A 303 1.85 -1.54 5.72
N ARG A 304 1.88 -0.26 5.32
CA ARG A 304 3.09 0.37 4.81
C ARG A 304 4.06 0.66 5.96
N VAL A 305 5.33 0.32 5.75
CA VAL A 305 6.47 0.73 6.58
C VAL A 305 7.48 1.53 5.76
N ASP A 306 8.33 2.27 6.46
CA ASP A 306 9.28 3.19 5.86
C ASP A 306 10.67 2.58 5.69
N THR A 307 11.02 1.60 6.52
CA THR A 307 12.33 0.94 6.53
C THR A 307 12.21 -0.59 6.52
N VAL A 308 13.32 -1.27 6.22
CA VAL A 308 13.41 -2.74 6.32
C VAL A 308 13.41 -3.18 7.79
N GLU A 309 13.97 -2.38 8.69
CA GLU A 309 13.92 -2.62 10.14
C GLU A 309 12.47 -2.67 10.63
N GLU A 310 11.66 -1.67 10.28
CA GLU A 310 10.23 -1.63 10.61
C GLU A 310 9.46 -2.81 9.98
N LEU A 311 9.84 -3.24 8.76
CA LEU A 311 9.24 -4.41 8.12
C LEU A 311 9.40 -5.66 8.99
N PHE A 312 10.61 -5.88 9.50
CA PHE A 312 10.91 -7.04 10.34
C PHE A 312 10.37 -6.91 11.76
N ASP A 313 10.38 -5.70 12.34
CA ASP A 313 9.75 -5.40 13.62
C ASP A 313 8.27 -5.80 13.64
N LEU A 314 7.53 -5.44 12.58
CA LEU A 314 6.14 -5.87 12.43
C LEU A 314 6.05 -7.37 12.13
N ALA A 315 6.91 -7.90 11.25
CA ALA A 315 6.87 -9.31 10.85
C ALA A 315 6.97 -10.26 12.05
N GLN A 316 7.89 -10.00 12.99
CA GLN A 316 8.02 -10.84 14.18
C GLN A 316 6.77 -10.81 15.05
N ALA A 317 6.11 -9.66 15.20
CA ALA A 317 4.89 -9.54 15.97
C ALA A 317 3.73 -10.32 15.33
N PHE A 318 3.47 -10.07 14.04
CA PHE A 318 2.38 -10.74 13.33
C PHE A 318 2.59 -12.24 13.14
N SER A 319 3.85 -12.69 13.02
CA SER A 319 4.20 -14.10 12.84
C SER A 319 4.01 -14.91 14.12
N LYS A 320 4.32 -14.32 15.28
CA LYS A 320 4.48 -15.05 16.56
C LYS A 320 3.42 -14.73 17.62
N GLN A 321 2.61 -13.68 17.43
CA GLN A 321 1.62 -13.23 18.42
C GLN A 321 0.21 -13.07 17.83
N PRO A 322 -0.85 -13.30 18.64
CA PRO A 322 -2.21 -13.02 18.21
C PRO A 322 -2.43 -11.51 18.02
N VAL A 323 -3.30 -11.16 17.09
CA VAL A 323 -3.72 -9.77 16.86
C VAL A 323 -4.57 -9.28 18.05
N PRO A 324 -4.23 -8.14 18.70
CA PRO A 324 -4.96 -7.68 19.88
C PRO A 324 -6.41 -7.37 19.54
N LEU A 325 -7.31 -7.68 20.47
CA LEU A 325 -8.75 -7.47 20.28
C LEU A 325 -9.16 -6.00 20.40
N GLY A 326 -8.38 -5.21 21.15
CA GLY A 326 -8.57 -3.79 21.36
C GLY A 326 -7.25 -3.03 21.41
N LYS A 327 -7.27 -1.85 22.03
CA LYS A 327 -6.16 -0.88 21.99
C LYS A 327 -5.60 -0.52 23.37
N ARG A 328 -6.01 -1.22 24.43
CA ARG A 328 -5.59 -0.97 25.82
C ARG A 328 -4.32 -1.77 26.13
N ILE A 329 -3.20 -1.06 26.25
CA ILE A 329 -1.88 -1.65 26.44
C ILE A 329 -1.47 -1.56 27.91
N ALA A 330 -1.07 -2.67 28.50
CA ALA A 330 -0.38 -2.70 29.79
C ALA A 330 1.12 -2.64 29.57
N ILE A 331 1.82 -1.79 30.33
CA ILE A 331 3.28 -1.72 30.34
C ILE A 331 3.77 -2.27 31.68
N LEU A 332 4.59 -3.32 31.62
CA LEU A 332 5.27 -3.93 32.77
C LEU A 332 6.75 -3.59 32.69
N THR A 333 7.32 -2.90 33.67
CA THR A 333 8.72 -2.45 33.61
C THR A 333 9.43 -2.56 34.97
N ASN A 334 10.75 -2.70 34.96
CA ASN A 334 11.62 -2.50 36.14
C ASN A 334 12.30 -1.12 36.15
N ALA A 335 11.99 -0.27 35.18
CA ALA A 335 12.60 1.04 35.02
C ALA A 335 11.59 2.08 34.49
N GLY A 336 11.45 3.18 35.23
CA GLY A 336 10.51 4.25 34.88
C GLY A 336 10.81 4.98 33.56
N GLY A 337 12.08 5.25 33.23
CA GLY A 337 12.45 5.99 32.01
C GLY A 337 11.91 5.35 30.72
N PRO A 338 12.25 4.07 30.43
CA PRO A 338 11.65 3.32 29.33
C PRO A 338 10.13 3.17 29.41
N GLY A 339 9.56 3.08 30.63
CA GLY A 339 8.10 3.07 30.82
C GLY A 339 7.43 4.36 30.35
N ILE A 340 8.06 5.52 30.58
CA ILE A 340 7.58 6.83 30.09
C ILE A 340 7.67 6.89 28.56
N MET A 341 8.80 6.48 27.96
CA MET A 341 8.96 6.46 26.50
C MET A 341 7.92 5.55 25.83
N ALA A 342 7.66 4.37 26.42
CA ALA A 342 6.60 3.48 25.97
C ALA A 342 5.21 4.12 26.08
N THR A 343 4.95 4.86 27.17
CA THR A 343 3.68 5.56 27.38
C THR A 343 3.43 6.62 26.32
N ASP A 344 4.44 7.46 26.04
CA ASP A 344 4.37 8.48 24.99
C ASP A 344 4.12 7.83 23.61
N ALA A 345 4.82 6.74 23.30
CA ALA A 345 4.61 6.00 22.06
C ALA A 345 3.19 5.43 21.95
N VAL A 346 2.64 4.86 23.05
CA VAL A 346 1.29 4.29 23.07
C VAL A 346 0.27 5.38 22.73
N VAL A 347 0.37 6.55 23.37
CA VAL A 347 -0.57 7.66 23.15
C VAL A 347 -0.40 8.25 21.75
N ASN A 348 0.83 8.52 21.31
CA ASN A 348 1.11 9.16 20.02
C ASN A 348 0.69 8.30 18.81
N LEU A 349 0.70 6.99 18.97
CA LEU A 349 0.25 6.04 17.93
C LEU A 349 -1.24 5.71 18.02
N GLY A 350 -2.01 6.38 18.88
CA GLY A 350 -3.47 6.25 18.99
C GLY A 350 -3.96 5.03 19.78
N LEU A 351 -3.06 4.31 20.45
CA LEU A 351 -3.38 3.29 21.44
C LEU A 351 -3.77 3.94 22.78
N GLN A 352 -4.15 3.13 23.77
CA GLN A 352 -4.59 3.59 25.08
C GLN A 352 -3.81 2.88 26.18
N ILE A 353 -3.45 3.62 27.23
CA ILE A 353 -2.92 3.04 28.46
C ILE A 353 -4.06 2.32 29.19
N ALA A 354 -3.90 1.01 29.41
CA ALA A 354 -4.89 0.22 30.14
C ALA A 354 -5.04 0.71 31.59
N THR A 355 -6.27 0.67 32.12
CA THR A 355 -6.56 0.91 33.54
C THR A 355 -6.80 -0.43 34.21
N PHE A 356 -5.92 -0.83 35.12
CA PHE A 356 -6.03 -2.12 35.80
C PHE A 356 -7.22 -2.14 36.76
N SER A 357 -7.83 -3.33 36.93
CA SER A 357 -8.89 -3.53 37.90
C SER A 357 -8.37 -3.40 39.34
N GLU A 358 -9.27 -3.05 40.26
CA GLU A 358 -8.94 -2.98 41.70
C GLU A 358 -8.45 -4.34 42.23
N GLU A 359 -9.00 -5.44 41.71
CA GLU A 359 -8.58 -6.80 42.07
C GLU A 359 -7.14 -7.09 41.64
N THR A 360 -6.77 -6.74 40.41
CA THR A 360 -5.40 -6.87 39.90
C THR A 360 -4.42 -6.07 40.76
N ILE A 361 -4.75 -4.80 41.06
CA ILE A 361 -3.93 -3.94 41.91
C ILE A 361 -3.79 -4.52 43.32
N ALA A 362 -4.87 -5.03 43.91
CA ALA A 362 -4.84 -5.62 45.25
C ALA A 362 -3.90 -6.83 45.31
N LYS A 363 -3.99 -7.74 44.32
CA LYS A 363 -3.10 -8.92 44.21
C LYS A 363 -1.63 -8.53 44.02
N MET A 364 -1.36 -7.47 43.26
CA MET A 364 0.01 -6.96 43.07
C MET A 364 0.63 -6.42 44.36
N ARG A 365 -0.17 -5.78 45.23
CA ARG A 365 0.29 -5.23 46.52
C ARG A 365 0.74 -6.30 47.53
N GLU A 366 0.35 -7.55 47.34
CA GLU A 366 0.73 -8.65 48.24
C GLU A 366 2.22 -9.01 48.15
N TYR A 367 2.89 -8.69 47.04
CA TYR A 367 4.28 -9.11 46.80
C TYR A 367 5.20 -8.05 46.21
N LEU A 368 4.68 -6.99 45.58
CA LEU A 368 5.49 -5.86 45.13
C LEU A 368 5.79 -4.90 46.29
N SER A 369 6.92 -4.20 46.22
CA SER A 369 7.28 -3.25 47.27
C SER A 369 6.34 -2.03 47.26
N PRO A 370 6.11 -1.38 48.42
CA PRO A 370 5.28 -0.18 48.50
C PRO A 370 5.75 0.98 47.61
N GLU A 371 7.05 1.02 47.27
CA GLU A 371 7.67 2.01 46.39
C GLU A 371 7.38 1.77 44.90
N SER A 372 6.79 0.62 44.53
CA SER A 372 6.40 0.32 43.16
C SER A 372 5.23 1.19 42.70
N SER A 373 5.17 1.51 41.41
CA SER A 373 4.00 2.15 40.81
C SER A 373 2.98 1.10 40.40
N PHE A 374 1.81 1.10 41.06
CA PHE A 374 0.70 0.17 40.75
C PHE A 374 -0.24 0.69 39.64
N SER A 375 0.03 1.88 39.10
CA SER A 375 -0.65 2.38 37.90
C SER A 375 -0.01 1.80 36.63
N ASN A 376 -0.43 2.24 35.46
CA ASN A 376 0.17 1.84 34.18
C ASN A 376 1.00 3.01 33.65
N PRO A 377 2.33 2.87 33.46
CA PRO A 377 3.14 1.65 33.60
C PRO A 377 3.23 1.07 35.01
N LEU A 378 3.17 -0.26 35.12
CA LEU A 378 3.49 -1.01 36.33
C LEU A 378 5.01 -1.03 36.48
N ASP A 379 5.54 -0.10 37.28
CA ASP A 379 6.97 0.02 37.57
C ASP A 379 7.29 -0.74 38.85
N MET A 380 7.95 -1.89 38.68
CA MET A 380 8.38 -2.78 39.76
C MET A 380 9.74 -2.42 40.33
N ILE A 381 10.30 -1.25 39.98
CA ILE A 381 11.62 -0.74 40.36
C ILE A 381 12.79 -1.67 39.96
N ALA A 382 14.02 -1.16 40.09
CA ALA A 382 15.22 -1.86 39.61
C ALA A 382 15.50 -3.20 40.33
N GLY A 383 14.89 -3.42 41.50
CA GLY A 383 15.01 -4.66 42.28
C GLY A 383 14.10 -5.80 41.83
N ALA A 384 13.30 -5.62 40.78
CA ALA A 384 12.42 -6.64 40.25
C ALA A 384 13.19 -7.92 39.87
N ASN A 385 12.64 -9.07 40.25
CA ASN A 385 13.23 -10.39 39.99
C ASN A 385 12.30 -11.25 39.13
N HIS A 386 12.73 -12.47 38.81
CA HIS A 386 11.99 -13.37 37.93
C HIS A 386 10.58 -13.71 38.48
N ASP A 387 10.42 -13.87 39.79
CA ASP A 387 9.10 -14.14 40.39
C ASP A 387 8.15 -12.94 40.23
N THR A 388 8.65 -11.72 40.43
CA THR A 388 7.83 -10.51 40.26
C THR A 388 7.41 -10.33 38.81
N TYR A 389 8.30 -10.55 37.84
CA TYR A 389 7.93 -10.53 36.40
C TYR A 389 6.86 -11.57 36.07
N ARG A 390 7.06 -12.83 36.50
CA ARG A 390 6.12 -13.92 36.24
C ARG A 390 4.73 -13.61 36.79
N ARG A 391 4.64 -13.25 38.09
CA ARG A 391 3.36 -13.02 38.77
C ARG A 391 2.64 -11.79 38.20
N SER A 392 3.36 -10.70 37.98
CA SER A 392 2.79 -9.46 37.43
C SER A 392 2.28 -9.66 36.02
N LEU A 393 3.04 -10.34 35.15
CA LEU A 393 2.61 -10.61 33.77
C LEU A 393 1.36 -11.49 33.74
N LYS A 394 1.27 -12.54 34.58
CA LYS A 394 0.07 -13.37 34.68
C LYS A 394 -1.16 -12.56 35.08
N LEU A 395 -1.04 -11.66 36.07
CA LEU A 395 -2.14 -10.80 36.50
C LEU A 395 -2.59 -9.84 35.38
N LEU A 396 -1.66 -9.21 34.68
CA LEU A 396 -1.97 -8.32 33.56
C LEU A 396 -2.64 -9.06 32.40
N LEU A 397 -2.19 -10.28 32.10
CA LEU A 397 -2.81 -11.11 31.07
C LEU A 397 -4.22 -11.58 31.46
N ALA A 398 -4.51 -11.76 32.75
CA ALA A 398 -5.83 -12.11 33.24
C ALA A 398 -6.81 -10.91 33.31
N ASP A 399 -6.31 -9.67 33.41
CA ASP A 399 -7.16 -8.49 33.59
C ASP A 399 -7.96 -8.15 32.32
N GLU A 400 -9.29 -8.13 32.41
CA GLU A 400 -10.21 -7.84 31.30
C GLU A 400 -10.04 -6.42 30.72
N ASN A 401 -9.37 -5.51 31.44
CA ASN A 401 -9.07 -4.16 30.97
C ASN A 401 -7.81 -4.05 30.10
N VAL A 402 -7.11 -5.16 29.89
CA VAL A 402 -5.86 -5.24 29.13
C VAL A 402 -6.09 -6.02 27.84
N ASP A 403 -5.73 -5.43 26.70
CA ASP A 403 -5.82 -6.07 25.38
C ASP A 403 -4.47 -6.59 24.88
N ALA A 404 -3.35 -6.04 25.38
CA ALA A 404 -1.99 -6.43 25.05
C ALA A 404 -1.01 -6.02 26.18
N VAL A 405 0.13 -6.70 26.28
CA VAL A 405 1.17 -6.37 27.28
C VAL A 405 2.52 -6.10 26.60
N LEU A 406 3.13 -4.97 26.94
CA LEU A 406 4.54 -4.67 26.66
C LEU A 406 5.36 -4.91 27.93
N VAL A 407 6.29 -5.86 27.89
CA VAL A 407 7.20 -6.16 28.99
C VAL A 407 8.55 -5.51 28.71
N ILE A 408 8.97 -4.60 29.57
CA ILE A 408 10.25 -3.90 29.48
C ILE A 408 11.18 -4.42 30.57
N PHE A 409 12.41 -4.72 30.19
CA PHE A 409 13.48 -5.10 31.10
C PHE A 409 14.75 -4.34 30.73
N VAL A 410 15.23 -3.52 31.66
CA VAL A 410 16.55 -2.91 31.59
C VAL A 410 17.50 -3.74 32.44
N HIS A 411 18.55 -4.30 31.83
CA HIS A 411 19.49 -5.19 32.50
C HIS A 411 20.24 -4.47 33.63
N PRO A 412 19.97 -4.79 34.92
CA PRO A 412 20.73 -4.25 36.04
C PRO A 412 21.96 -5.14 36.31
N VAL A 413 22.93 -4.65 37.07
CA VAL A 413 24.22 -5.35 37.28
C VAL A 413 24.09 -6.70 38.01
N TYR A 414 23.04 -6.89 38.82
CA TYR A 414 22.92 -8.02 39.75
C TYR A 414 21.77 -9.00 39.45
N VAL A 415 21.01 -8.81 38.36
CA VAL A 415 19.87 -9.68 38.01
C VAL A 415 20.23 -10.56 36.82
N ASP A 416 19.88 -11.83 36.93
CA ASP A 416 20.04 -12.85 35.89
C ASP A 416 18.96 -12.68 34.81
N ALA A 417 19.34 -12.10 33.67
CA ALA A 417 18.42 -11.78 32.58
C ALA A 417 17.79 -13.03 31.94
N LEU A 418 18.52 -14.16 31.91
CA LEU A 418 17.98 -15.44 31.44
C LEU A 418 16.81 -15.91 32.31
N LYS A 419 16.93 -15.82 33.64
CA LYS A 419 15.81 -16.16 34.54
C LYS A 419 14.61 -15.23 34.38
N ILE A 420 14.83 -13.95 34.06
CA ILE A 420 13.74 -13.02 33.73
C ILE A 420 13.04 -13.48 32.46
N ALA A 421 13.80 -13.82 31.40
CA ALA A 421 13.26 -14.34 30.15
C ALA A 421 12.44 -15.62 30.38
N GLU A 422 12.98 -16.60 31.12
CA GLU A 422 12.27 -17.84 31.47
C GLU A 422 10.95 -17.58 32.21
N ALA A 423 10.94 -16.64 33.16
CA ALA A 423 9.74 -16.24 33.89
C ALA A 423 8.69 -15.59 32.98
N ILE A 424 9.10 -14.74 32.05
CA ILE A 424 8.21 -14.13 31.04
C ILE A 424 7.64 -15.22 30.13
N ILE A 425 8.47 -16.16 29.67
CA ILE A 425 8.05 -17.30 28.85
C ILE A 425 7.00 -18.12 29.61
N GLU A 426 7.29 -18.50 30.85
CA GLU A 426 6.37 -19.26 31.72
C GLU A 426 5.01 -18.56 31.85
N ALA A 427 5.01 -17.26 32.17
CA ALA A 427 3.79 -16.48 32.32
C ALA A 427 3.03 -16.29 30.99
N SER A 428 3.74 -16.16 29.87
CA SER A 428 3.13 -15.97 28.55
C SER A 428 2.44 -17.22 27.99
N ARG A 429 2.72 -18.42 28.52
CA ARG A 429 2.05 -19.66 28.08
C ARG A 429 0.55 -19.65 28.37
N GLU A 430 0.11 -18.86 29.35
CA GLU A 430 -1.29 -18.72 29.76
C GLU A 430 -1.98 -17.48 29.12
N LYS A 431 -1.34 -16.82 28.13
CA LYS A 431 -1.75 -15.50 27.59
C LYS A 431 -3.11 -15.42 26.87
N GLY A 432 -3.76 -16.55 26.61
CA GLY A 432 -4.99 -16.60 25.80
C GLY A 432 -4.80 -15.90 24.44
N GLU A 433 -5.68 -14.94 24.13
CA GLU A 433 -5.65 -14.18 22.87
C GLU A 433 -4.87 -12.85 22.94
N LYS A 434 -4.21 -12.53 24.06
CA LYS A 434 -3.52 -11.24 24.24
C LYS A 434 -2.06 -11.34 23.79
N PRO A 435 -1.57 -10.44 22.90
CA PRO A 435 -0.17 -10.43 22.52
C PRO A 435 0.72 -9.94 23.67
N VAL A 436 1.91 -10.54 23.75
CA VAL A 436 3.00 -10.12 24.64
C VAL A 436 4.20 -9.78 23.77
N LEU A 437 4.66 -8.53 23.85
CA LEU A 437 5.90 -8.07 23.22
C LEU A 437 6.89 -7.70 24.32
N CYS A 438 8.18 -7.90 24.06
CA CYS A 438 9.25 -7.66 25.01
C CYS A 438 10.18 -6.55 24.52
N CYS A 439 10.69 -5.72 25.43
CA CYS A 439 11.75 -4.76 25.15
C CYS A 439 12.88 -4.99 26.15
N PHE A 440 14.00 -5.53 25.66
CA PHE A 440 15.16 -5.86 26.49
C PHE A 440 16.28 -4.89 26.16
N MET A 441 16.62 -4.03 27.12
CA MET A 441 17.62 -2.97 26.97
C MET A 441 18.85 -3.29 27.80
N GLY A 442 20.04 -3.31 27.17
CA GLY A 442 21.29 -3.61 27.85
C GLY A 442 22.25 -4.43 27.00
N LYS A 443 23.12 -5.21 27.66
CA LYS A 443 24.09 -6.07 26.96
C LYS A 443 23.38 -7.15 26.14
N LYS A 444 23.84 -7.31 24.90
CA LYS A 444 23.46 -8.39 23.97
C LYS A 444 24.54 -9.47 23.97
N ASP A 445 24.65 -10.19 25.08
CA ASP A 445 25.45 -11.42 25.14
C ASP A 445 24.54 -12.64 25.30
N GLU A 446 25.12 -13.84 25.29
CA GLU A 446 24.41 -15.12 25.41
C GLU A 446 23.55 -15.21 26.69
N PHE A 447 23.81 -14.39 27.71
CA PHE A 447 23.07 -14.38 28.96
C PHE A 447 21.92 -13.36 28.99
N SER A 448 21.68 -12.67 27.87
CA SER A 448 20.63 -11.64 27.78
C SER A 448 19.21 -12.18 27.82
N GLY A 449 19.00 -13.48 27.57
CA GLY A 449 17.67 -14.11 27.52
C GLY A 449 16.87 -13.78 26.25
N ILE A 450 17.42 -12.97 25.33
CA ILE A 450 16.72 -12.50 24.13
C ILE A 450 16.45 -13.65 23.16
N GLU A 451 17.43 -14.53 22.95
CA GLU A 451 17.31 -15.66 22.03
C GLU A 451 16.23 -16.64 22.52
N GLU A 452 16.15 -16.90 23.83
CA GLU A 452 15.14 -17.75 24.46
C GLU A 452 13.73 -17.17 24.30
N LEU A 453 13.56 -15.86 24.48
CA LEU A 453 12.29 -15.18 24.23
C LEU A 453 11.89 -15.34 22.76
N GLN A 454 12.80 -15.07 21.83
CA GLN A 454 12.55 -15.15 20.40
C GLN A 454 12.21 -16.58 19.93
N LYS A 455 12.86 -17.60 20.51
CA LYS A 455 12.56 -19.03 20.30
C LYS A 455 11.22 -19.44 20.90
N ALA A 456 10.83 -18.87 22.04
CA ALA A 456 9.52 -19.08 22.64
C ALA A 456 8.39 -18.32 21.91
N GLY A 457 8.69 -17.62 20.81
CA GLY A 457 7.72 -16.88 20.03
C GLY A 457 7.38 -15.51 20.62
N LEU A 458 8.20 -14.95 21.50
CA LEU A 458 8.02 -13.61 22.07
C LEU A 458 8.85 -12.60 21.26
N PRO A 459 8.21 -11.69 20.50
CA PRO A 459 8.92 -10.64 19.77
C PRO A 459 9.65 -9.74 20.75
N THR A 460 10.95 -9.56 20.55
CA THR A 460 11.82 -8.82 21.47
C THR A 460 12.49 -7.68 20.71
N TYR A 461 12.35 -6.47 21.23
CA TYR A 461 12.79 -5.22 20.62
C TYR A 461 13.89 -4.57 21.45
N LEU A 462 14.72 -3.75 20.80
CA LEU A 462 15.74 -2.95 21.47
C LEU A 462 15.14 -1.69 22.11
N PHE A 463 14.11 -1.12 21.51
CA PHE A 463 13.49 0.14 21.94
C PHE A 463 11.97 -0.04 22.16
N PRO A 464 11.39 0.58 23.20
CA PRO A 464 9.97 0.45 23.47
C PRO A 464 9.09 0.99 22.34
N GLU A 465 9.52 2.03 21.64
CA GLU A 465 8.81 2.67 20.54
C GLU A 465 8.58 1.69 19.37
N SER A 466 9.58 0.87 19.02
CA SER A 466 9.48 -0.17 17.99
C SER A 466 8.45 -1.25 18.36
N ALA A 467 8.42 -1.65 19.63
CA ALA A 467 7.44 -2.62 20.13
C ALA A 467 6.01 -2.04 20.08
N VAL A 468 5.85 -0.78 20.47
CA VAL A 468 4.55 -0.10 20.43
C VAL A 468 4.11 0.15 18.98
N MET A 469 5.02 0.48 18.06
CA MET A 469 4.72 0.60 16.63
C MET A 469 4.14 -0.71 16.08
N SER A 470 4.71 -1.85 16.49
CA SER A 470 4.21 -3.17 16.11
C SER A 470 2.81 -3.43 16.68
N LEU A 471 2.55 -3.10 17.96
CA LEU A 471 1.21 -3.20 18.55
C LEU A 471 0.18 -2.30 17.83
N ALA A 472 0.58 -1.07 17.48
CA ALA A 472 -0.29 -0.13 16.77
C ALA A 472 -0.63 -0.65 15.37
N ALA A 473 0.34 -1.24 14.66
CA ALA A 473 0.10 -1.88 13.38
C ALA A 473 -0.84 -3.10 13.50
N MET A 474 -0.69 -3.92 14.54
CA MET A 474 -1.57 -5.05 14.81
C MET A 474 -3.00 -4.61 15.14
N GLU A 475 -3.18 -3.56 15.95
CA GLU A 475 -4.50 -2.97 16.23
C GLU A 475 -5.12 -2.40 14.94
N LYS A 476 -4.34 -1.67 14.15
CA LYS A 476 -4.79 -1.15 12.85
C LYS A 476 -5.25 -2.28 11.93
N TYR A 477 -4.50 -3.38 11.86
CA TYR A 477 -4.91 -4.57 11.12
C TYR A 477 -6.20 -5.19 11.67
N ASN A 478 -6.37 -5.25 12.99
CA ASN A 478 -7.61 -5.72 13.61
C ASN A 478 -8.83 -4.91 13.15
N ARG A 479 -8.69 -3.59 13.04
CA ARG A 479 -9.74 -2.70 12.51
C ARG A 479 -9.98 -2.95 11.03
N ILE A 480 -8.92 -3.05 10.23
CA ILE A 480 -8.99 -3.28 8.78
C ILE A 480 -9.69 -4.61 8.48
N ARG A 481 -9.27 -5.71 9.11
CA ARG A 481 -9.86 -7.05 8.85
C ARG A 481 -11.34 -7.10 9.22
N LYS A 482 -11.77 -6.37 10.25
CA LYS A 482 -13.18 -6.26 10.71
C LYS A 482 -13.99 -5.20 9.96
N ARG A 483 -13.37 -4.36 9.12
CA ARG A 483 -14.06 -3.29 8.38
C ARG A 483 -15.19 -3.87 7.52
N PRO A 484 -16.39 -3.30 7.45
CA PRO A 484 -17.38 -3.74 6.47
C PRO A 484 -16.85 -3.57 5.03
N GLU A 485 -17.42 -4.31 4.08
CA GLU A 485 -17.14 -4.05 2.67
C GLU A 485 -17.98 -2.86 2.21
N GLY A 486 -17.31 -1.82 1.71
CA GLY A 486 -17.98 -0.65 1.13
C GLY A 486 -18.59 -0.98 -0.22
N LYS A 487 -19.55 -0.17 -0.65
CA LYS A 487 -20.23 -0.31 -1.93
C LYS A 487 -19.88 0.85 -2.83
N VAL A 488 -19.64 0.56 -4.11
CA VAL A 488 -19.59 1.61 -5.13
C VAL A 488 -21.02 2.09 -5.34
N VAL A 489 -21.25 3.38 -5.07
CA VAL A 489 -22.56 4.02 -5.22
C VAL A 489 -22.70 4.52 -6.65
N THR A 490 -23.88 4.31 -7.23
CA THR A 490 -24.26 4.83 -8.54
C THR A 490 -25.61 5.52 -8.43
N PHE A 491 -25.74 6.65 -9.11
CA PHE A 491 -26.92 7.50 -9.10
C PHE A 491 -27.65 7.36 -10.44
N GLU A 492 -28.97 7.15 -10.38
CA GLU A 492 -29.84 6.99 -11.56
C GLU A 492 -30.32 8.34 -12.12
N ASP A 493 -30.19 9.42 -11.35
CA ASP A 493 -30.59 10.78 -11.71
C ASP A 493 -29.54 11.53 -12.55
N VAL A 494 -28.50 10.83 -13.02
CA VAL A 494 -27.46 11.41 -13.87
C VAL A 494 -27.87 11.45 -15.35
N ASP A 495 -27.52 12.52 -16.04
CA ASP A 495 -27.71 12.65 -17.49
C ASP A 495 -26.41 12.31 -18.24
N ARG A 496 -26.12 11.01 -18.34
CA ARG A 496 -24.95 10.51 -19.06
C ARG A 496 -24.96 10.92 -20.54
N ALA A 497 -26.14 11.07 -21.15
CA ALA A 497 -26.25 11.41 -22.57
C ALA A 497 -25.85 12.87 -22.83
N ALA A 498 -26.27 13.80 -21.96
CA ALA A 498 -25.86 15.21 -22.04
C ALA A 498 -24.35 15.36 -21.92
N ALA A 499 -23.74 14.72 -20.91
CA ALA A 499 -22.28 14.75 -20.72
C ALA A 499 -21.52 14.11 -21.91
N GLN A 500 -21.99 12.97 -22.43
CA GLN A 500 -21.38 12.32 -23.61
C GLN A 500 -21.37 13.25 -24.83
N SER A 501 -22.48 13.93 -25.11
CA SER A 501 -22.57 14.84 -26.27
C SER A 501 -21.59 16.02 -26.19
N ILE A 502 -21.27 16.48 -24.97
CA ILE A 502 -20.27 17.53 -24.74
C ILE A 502 -18.86 16.98 -25.01
N PHE A 503 -18.54 15.80 -24.48
CA PHE A 503 -17.24 15.17 -24.68
C PHE A 503 -16.97 14.83 -26.15
N ASP A 504 -17.96 14.27 -26.86
CA ASP A 504 -17.83 13.91 -28.27
C ASP A 504 -17.51 15.15 -29.11
N ARG A 505 -18.24 16.25 -28.90
CA ARG A 505 -18.01 17.52 -29.60
C ARG A 505 -16.61 18.08 -29.33
N ALA A 506 -16.16 18.08 -28.08
CA ALA A 506 -14.83 18.56 -27.74
C ALA A 506 -13.72 17.70 -28.37
N LEU A 507 -13.91 16.38 -28.43
CA LEU A 507 -12.96 15.45 -29.06
C LEU A 507 -12.96 15.57 -30.59
N GLU A 508 -14.12 15.73 -31.23
CA GLU A 508 -14.26 15.98 -32.68
C GLU A 508 -13.56 17.28 -33.10
N GLU A 509 -13.63 18.31 -32.26
CA GLU A 509 -12.94 19.59 -32.44
C GLU A 509 -11.45 19.53 -32.05
N GLY A 510 -10.95 18.37 -31.59
CA GLY A 510 -9.55 18.19 -31.16
C GLY A 510 -9.16 19.00 -29.93
N ARG A 511 -10.13 19.43 -29.11
CA ARG A 511 -9.90 20.26 -27.93
C ARG A 511 -9.55 19.40 -26.71
N PRO A 512 -8.35 19.55 -26.13
CA PRO A 512 -7.96 18.79 -24.94
C PRO A 512 -8.59 19.32 -23.65
N ARG A 513 -9.30 20.45 -23.69
CA ARG A 513 -9.92 21.10 -22.54
C ARG A 513 -11.34 21.51 -22.86
N LEU A 514 -12.23 21.28 -21.91
CA LEU A 514 -13.59 21.82 -21.93
C LEU A 514 -13.56 23.30 -21.57
N THR A 515 -14.52 24.06 -22.11
CA THR A 515 -14.81 25.42 -21.70
C THR A 515 -15.51 25.44 -20.34
N ASP A 516 -15.48 26.56 -19.60
CA ASP A 516 -16.14 26.66 -18.29
C ASP A 516 -17.67 26.35 -18.38
N PHE A 517 -18.32 26.60 -19.53
CA PHE A 517 -19.73 26.24 -19.79
C PHE A 517 -19.93 24.73 -19.86
N GLU A 518 -19.12 24.08 -20.71
CA GLU A 518 -19.17 22.63 -20.89
C GLU A 518 -18.85 21.91 -19.57
N VAL A 519 -17.89 22.42 -18.79
CA VAL A 519 -17.59 21.90 -17.44
C VAL A 519 -18.81 22.01 -16.53
N ASN A 520 -19.45 23.19 -16.48
CA ASN A 520 -20.65 23.38 -15.68
C ASN A 520 -21.81 22.45 -16.11
N GLU A 521 -22.05 22.30 -17.41
CA GLU A 521 -23.09 21.39 -17.92
C GLU A 521 -22.81 19.93 -17.59
N VAL A 522 -21.54 19.49 -17.71
CA VAL A 522 -21.13 18.13 -17.33
C VAL A 522 -21.29 17.90 -15.83
N LEU A 523 -20.85 18.84 -14.98
CA LEU A 523 -21.01 18.73 -13.53
C LEU A 523 -22.49 18.71 -13.11
N ALA A 524 -23.30 19.58 -13.71
CA ALA A 524 -24.74 19.62 -13.48
C ALA A 524 -25.43 18.32 -13.90
N ALA A 525 -25.02 17.72 -15.01
CA ALA A 525 -25.51 16.42 -15.46
C ALA A 525 -25.24 15.28 -14.47
N TYR A 526 -24.26 15.45 -13.57
CA TYR A 526 -23.94 14.49 -12.50
C TYR A 526 -24.41 14.95 -11.11
N GLY A 527 -25.15 16.05 -11.01
CA GLY A 527 -25.67 16.57 -9.74
C GLY A 527 -24.66 17.42 -8.94
N ILE A 528 -23.51 17.78 -9.52
CA ILE A 528 -22.54 18.68 -8.90
C ILE A 528 -22.87 20.11 -9.33
N THR A 529 -23.30 20.94 -8.38
CA THR A 529 -23.81 22.29 -8.67
C THR A 529 -22.67 23.31 -8.74
N MET A 530 -22.79 24.28 -9.66
CA MET A 530 -22.00 25.52 -9.64
C MET A 530 -22.90 26.74 -9.43
N PRO A 531 -22.38 27.87 -8.90
CA PRO A 531 -23.15 29.10 -8.75
C PRO A 531 -23.61 29.64 -10.10
N ARG A 532 -24.80 30.24 -10.15
CA ARG A 532 -25.35 30.83 -11.38
C ARG A 532 -24.40 31.89 -11.93
N PHE A 533 -24.25 31.93 -13.25
CA PHE A 533 -23.37 32.87 -13.93
C PHE A 533 -23.90 33.25 -15.30
N ALA A 534 -23.37 34.35 -15.84
CA ALA A 534 -23.59 34.81 -17.20
C ALA A 534 -22.30 35.40 -17.79
N LEU A 535 -22.16 35.34 -19.12
CA LEU A 535 -21.04 36.00 -19.81
C LEU A 535 -21.40 37.43 -20.19
N ALA A 536 -20.42 38.28 -20.00
CA ALA A 536 -20.37 39.64 -20.48
C ALA A 536 -19.28 39.80 -21.53
N ARG A 537 -19.62 40.44 -22.66
CA ARG A 537 -18.66 40.94 -23.65
C ARG A 537 -18.35 42.41 -23.42
N THR A 538 -19.33 43.16 -22.91
CA THR A 538 -19.18 44.57 -22.58
C THR A 538 -19.50 44.84 -21.11
N LEU A 539 -19.20 46.05 -20.65
CA LEU A 539 -19.57 46.48 -19.32
C LEU A 539 -21.10 46.47 -19.13
N GLU A 540 -21.87 46.88 -20.14
CA GLU A 540 -23.33 46.88 -20.11
C GLU A 540 -23.89 45.45 -19.98
N ASP A 541 -23.26 44.47 -20.64
CA ASP A 541 -23.61 43.06 -20.43
C ASP A 541 -23.36 42.63 -18.99
N ALA A 542 -22.23 43.06 -18.40
CA ALA A 542 -21.88 42.70 -17.03
C ALA A 542 -22.85 43.30 -16.01
N ILE A 543 -23.28 44.55 -16.23
CA ILE A 543 -24.29 45.22 -15.39
C ILE A 543 -25.61 44.45 -15.45
N ARG A 544 -26.12 44.17 -16.66
CA ARG A 544 -27.36 43.39 -16.85
C ARG A 544 -27.30 42.01 -16.21
N ALA A 545 -26.16 41.33 -16.34
CA ALA A 545 -25.95 40.03 -15.72
C ALA A 545 -25.98 40.11 -14.19
N ALA A 546 -25.33 41.13 -13.61
CA ALA A 546 -25.31 41.32 -12.15
C ALA A 546 -26.70 41.66 -11.59
N GLU A 547 -27.51 42.45 -12.30
CA GLU A 547 -28.89 42.74 -11.94
C GLU A 547 -29.77 41.48 -11.92
N GLN A 548 -29.57 40.56 -12.86
CA GLN A 548 -30.30 39.29 -12.93
C GLN A 548 -29.85 38.27 -11.87
N LEU A 549 -28.56 38.25 -11.55
CA LEU A 549 -27.97 37.33 -10.58
C LEU A 549 -28.18 37.80 -9.13
N TYR A 550 -28.43 39.09 -8.94
CA TYR A 550 -28.46 39.82 -7.66
C TYR A 550 -27.07 39.94 -7.01
N TYR A 551 -26.82 41.09 -6.39
CA TYR A 551 -25.57 41.36 -5.65
C TYR A 551 -25.56 40.66 -4.27
N PRO A 552 -24.38 40.27 -3.74
CA PRO A 552 -23.06 40.47 -4.32
C PRO A 552 -22.71 39.49 -5.46
N VAL A 553 -21.89 39.95 -6.41
CA VAL A 553 -21.40 39.14 -7.54
C VAL A 553 -19.88 39.10 -7.59
N VAL A 554 -19.36 38.18 -8.40
CA VAL A 554 -17.95 37.98 -8.70
C VAL A 554 -17.73 38.20 -10.19
N LEU A 555 -16.64 38.89 -10.55
CA LEU A 555 -16.14 38.91 -11.93
C LEU A 555 -14.98 37.92 -12.07
N LYS A 556 -15.01 37.09 -13.11
CA LYS A 556 -13.88 36.23 -13.50
C LYS A 556 -13.58 36.34 -14.98
N VAL A 557 -12.31 36.43 -15.34
CA VAL A 557 -11.89 36.35 -16.75
C VAL A 557 -11.94 34.90 -17.23
N ILE A 558 -12.48 34.70 -18.43
CA ILE A 558 -12.54 33.42 -19.12
C ILE A 558 -11.75 33.55 -20.42
N SER A 559 -10.62 32.85 -20.52
CA SER A 559 -9.79 32.81 -21.73
C SER A 559 -8.93 31.55 -21.76
N PRO A 560 -8.79 30.89 -22.93
CA PRO A 560 -7.83 29.80 -23.10
C PRO A 560 -6.37 30.21 -22.80
N GLN A 561 -6.05 31.50 -22.94
CA GLN A 561 -4.71 32.05 -22.75
C GLN A 561 -4.39 32.37 -21.28
N ILE A 562 -5.40 32.46 -20.41
CA ILE A 562 -5.25 32.83 -19.00
C ILE A 562 -5.59 31.63 -18.12
N VAL A 563 -4.56 30.89 -17.70
CA VAL A 563 -4.72 29.68 -16.87
C VAL A 563 -4.85 30.02 -15.38
N HIS A 564 -4.02 30.92 -14.85
CA HIS A 564 -4.08 31.35 -13.45
C HIS A 564 -4.79 32.70 -13.34
N LYS A 565 -6.13 32.65 -13.32
CA LYS A 565 -7.03 33.82 -13.33
C LYS A 565 -6.69 34.81 -12.20
N SER A 566 -6.45 34.32 -10.98
CA SER A 566 -6.16 35.15 -9.82
C SER A 566 -4.82 35.91 -9.94
N ASP A 567 -3.78 35.27 -10.49
CA ASP A 567 -2.43 35.83 -10.60
C ASP A 567 -2.35 37.05 -11.50
N VAL A 568 -3.27 37.13 -12.48
CA VAL A 568 -3.38 38.27 -13.40
C VAL A 568 -4.42 39.29 -12.93
N GLY A 569 -4.93 39.18 -11.70
CA GLY A 569 -6.03 40.02 -11.21
C GLY A 569 -7.34 39.81 -11.99
N GLY A 570 -7.49 38.63 -12.59
CA GLY A 570 -8.64 38.20 -13.38
C GLY A 570 -9.79 37.62 -12.54
N VAL A 571 -9.75 37.76 -11.22
CA VAL A 571 -10.86 37.45 -10.30
C VAL A 571 -11.08 38.64 -9.38
N ILE A 572 -12.31 39.13 -9.31
CA ILE A 572 -12.70 40.23 -8.42
C ILE A 572 -13.95 39.81 -7.64
N LEU A 573 -13.77 39.70 -6.32
CA LEU A 573 -14.77 39.22 -5.38
C LEU A 573 -15.53 40.39 -4.72
N ASP A 574 -16.65 40.06 -4.08
CA ASP A 574 -17.40 40.95 -3.16
C ASP A 574 -17.84 42.28 -3.79
N LEU A 575 -18.39 42.21 -5.00
CA LEU A 575 -18.97 43.37 -5.67
C LEU A 575 -20.42 43.49 -5.24
N ARG A 576 -20.74 44.48 -4.41
CA ARG A 576 -22.03 44.59 -3.72
C ARG A 576 -23.05 45.50 -4.41
N ASN A 577 -22.63 46.21 -5.44
CA ASN A 577 -23.45 47.16 -6.19
C ASN A 577 -22.84 47.44 -7.57
N GLU A 578 -23.61 48.12 -8.42
CA GLU A 578 -23.19 48.50 -9.78
C GLU A 578 -21.92 49.34 -9.80
N ALA A 579 -21.79 50.31 -8.90
CA ALA A 579 -20.61 51.18 -8.87
C ALA A 579 -19.33 50.39 -8.56
N GLU A 580 -19.39 49.41 -7.67
CA GLU A 580 -18.30 48.47 -7.41
C GLU A 580 -18.03 47.56 -8.60
N LEU A 581 -19.08 47.04 -9.25
CA LEU A 581 -18.97 46.22 -10.45
C LEU A 581 -18.22 46.94 -11.58
N VAL A 582 -18.60 48.20 -11.87
CA VAL A 582 -17.95 49.03 -12.90
C VAL A 582 -16.47 49.22 -12.58
N ARG A 583 -16.14 49.59 -11.33
CA ARG A 583 -14.73 49.73 -10.90
C ARG A 583 -13.97 48.41 -11.01
N GLY A 584 -14.62 47.30 -10.65
CA GLY A 584 -14.08 45.96 -10.78
C GLY A 584 -13.78 45.62 -12.23
N TYR A 585 -14.76 45.78 -13.12
CA TYR A 585 -14.63 45.50 -14.55
C TYR A 585 -13.46 46.27 -15.17
N MET A 586 -13.39 47.59 -14.95
CA MET A 586 -12.31 48.42 -15.49
C MET A 586 -10.94 47.98 -14.98
N ARG A 587 -10.83 47.68 -13.68
CA ARG A 587 -9.58 47.17 -13.10
C ARG A 587 -9.17 45.84 -13.72
N MET A 588 -10.12 44.92 -13.95
CA MET A 588 -9.84 43.63 -14.58
C MET A 588 -9.36 43.80 -16.02
N THR A 589 -10.05 44.63 -16.82
CA THR A 589 -9.66 44.89 -18.21
C THR A 589 -8.31 45.59 -18.30
N ASP A 590 -8.01 46.51 -17.39
CA ASP A 590 -6.71 47.18 -17.30
C ASP A 590 -5.58 46.20 -16.96
N ASN A 591 -5.83 45.26 -16.05
CA ASN A 591 -4.85 44.23 -15.69
C ASN A 591 -4.55 43.31 -16.88
N ILE A 592 -5.58 42.88 -17.60
CA ILE A 592 -5.44 42.03 -18.79
C ILE A 592 -4.69 42.78 -19.90
N ALA A 593 -4.98 44.06 -20.12
CA ALA A 593 -4.31 44.88 -21.12
C ALA A 593 -2.81 45.12 -20.82
N LYS A 594 -2.40 45.04 -19.55
CA LYS A 594 -1.01 45.19 -19.11
C LYS A 594 -0.20 43.89 -19.15
N LEU A 595 -0.81 42.77 -19.51
CA LEU A 595 -0.08 41.51 -19.62
C LEU A 595 1.00 41.59 -20.71
N PRO A 596 2.14 40.91 -20.54
CA PRO A 596 3.25 40.94 -21.50
C PRO A 596 2.93 40.24 -22.83
N TYR A 597 1.73 39.67 -22.96
CA TYR A 597 1.22 39.01 -24.15
C TYR A 597 -0.20 39.49 -24.45
N LYS A 598 -0.57 39.49 -25.72
CA LYS A 598 -1.90 39.88 -26.17
C LYS A 598 -2.91 38.77 -25.88
N VAL A 599 -4.03 39.13 -25.26
CA VAL A 599 -5.18 38.23 -25.03
C VAL A 599 -6.27 38.61 -26.01
N ASP A 600 -6.40 37.85 -27.10
CA ASP A 600 -7.27 38.19 -28.24
C ASP A 600 -8.71 37.69 -28.06
N ASP A 601 -8.90 36.63 -27.25
CA ASP A 601 -10.21 36.07 -26.98
C ASP A 601 -10.40 35.81 -25.48
N TYR A 602 -11.07 36.76 -24.83
CA TYR A 602 -11.55 36.61 -23.47
C TYR A 602 -12.99 37.10 -23.33
N ARG A 603 -13.67 36.59 -22.30
CA ARG A 603 -14.97 37.05 -21.81
C ARG A 603 -14.89 37.29 -20.32
N ILE A 604 -15.82 38.09 -19.79
CA ILE A 604 -15.94 38.28 -18.34
C ILE A 604 -17.18 37.52 -17.88
N MET A 605 -16.97 36.57 -16.98
CA MET A 605 -18.04 35.86 -16.30
C MET A 605 -18.48 36.67 -15.08
N VAL A 606 -19.76 37.01 -15.04
CA VAL A 606 -20.43 37.52 -13.84
C VAL A 606 -21.09 36.33 -13.15
N GLN A 607 -20.71 36.06 -11.91
CA GLN A 607 -21.18 34.91 -11.15
C GLN A 607 -21.75 35.35 -9.80
N GLU A 608 -22.80 34.67 -9.34
CA GLU A 608 -23.33 34.85 -7.98
C GLU A 608 -22.22 34.63 -6.94
N MET A 609 -22.05 35.57 -6.00
CA MET A 609 -21.12 35.36 -4.91
C MET A 609 -21.74 34.45 -3.86
N VAL A 610 -20.99 33.43 -3.47
CA VAL A 610 -21.42 32.46 -2.47
C VAL A 610 -20.76 32.80 -1.13
N PRO A 611 -21.51 33.34 -0.16
CA PRO A 611 -20.94 33.67 1.15
C PRO A 611 -20.92 32.45 2.08
N GLY A 612 -19.85 32.35 2.87
CA GLY A 612 -19.71 31.34 3.92
C GLY A 612 -19.42 29.92 3.40
N GLY A 613 -19.65 28.94 4.27
CA GLY A 613 -19.27 27.54 4.02
C GLY A 613 -17.78 27.26 4.30
N ARG A 614 -17.38 26.00 4.14
CA ARG A 614 -15.97 25.59 4.20
C ARG A 614 -15.47 25.28 2.81
N GLU A 615 -14.33 25.86 2.47
CA GLU A 615 -13.62 25.55 1.23
C GLU A 615 -12.90 24.20 1.36
N LEU A 616 -13.14 23.36 0.38
CA LEU A 616 -12.51 22.08 0.10
C LEU A 616 -11.94 22.16 -1.32
N ILE A 617 -11.14 21.16 -1.67
CA ILE A 617 -10.77 20.86 -3.05
C ILE A 617 -11.21 19.43 -3.35
N MET A 618 -11.77 19.21 -4.54
CA MET A 618 -11.99 17.88 -5.08
C MET A 618 -11.47 17.80 -6.49
N GLY A 619 -11.04 16.62 -6.92
CA GLY A 619 -10.57 16.49 -8.28
C GLY A 619 -10.11 15.09 -8.61
N MET A 620 -9.58 14.96 -9.81
CA MET A 620 -9.01 13.72 -10.28
C MET A 620 -7.81 13.98 -11.19
N SER A 621 -6.86 13.07 -11.18
CA SER A 621 -5.81 12.99 -12.19
C SER A 621 -5.57 11.54 -12.59
N THR A 622 -5.19 11.31 -13.84
CA THR A 622 -4.89 9.95 -14.32
C THR A 622 -3.40 9.64 -14.16
N ASP A 623 -3.08 8.66 -13.31
CA ASP A 623 -1.74 8.10 -13.19
C ASP A 623 -1.54 6.98 -14.24
N PRO A 624 -0.38 6.93 -14.94
CA PRO A 624 -0.13 5.91 -15.96
C PRO A 624 -0.16 4.45 -15.47
N ALA A 625 0.18 4.21 -14.20
CA ALA A 625 0.23 2.88 -13.60
C ALA A 625 -1.09 2.55 -12.87
N PHE A 626 -1.62 3.49 -12.08
CA PHE A 626 -2.77 3.25 -11.21
C PHE A 626 -4.11 3.60 -11.87
N GLY A 627 -4.12 4.40 -12.93
CA GLY A 627 -5.33 4.94 -13.54
C GLY A 627 -5.86 6.16 -12.78
N PRO A 628 -7.19 6.37 -12.78
CA PRO A 628 -7.79 7.56 -12.17
C PRO A 628 -7.58 7.60 -10.65
N LEU A 629 -6.94 8.66 -10.17
CA LEU A 629 -6.78 8.99 -8.75
C LEU A 629 -7.74 10.13 -8.40
N ILE A 630 -8.67 9.86 -7.48
CA ILE A 630 -9.61 10.83 -6.93
C ILE A 630 -8.95 11.50 -5.72
N MET A 631 -9.10 12.81 -5.59
CA MET A 631 -8.55 13.63 -4.51
C MET A 631 -9.66 14.38 -3.78
N ILE A 632 -9.54 14.48 -2.45
CA ILE A 632 -10.18 15.52 -1.65
C ILE A 632 -9.16 16.18 -0.74
N GLY A 633 -9.33 17.45 -0.44
CA GLY A 633 -8.52 18.16 0.56
C GLY A 633 -9.25 19.34 1.16
N LEU A 634 -8.64 19.94 2.19
CA LEU A 634 -9.04 21.29 2.60
C LEU A 634 -8.73 22.27 1.48
N GLY A 635 -9.61 23.24 1.26
CA GLY A 635 -9.55 24.24 0.20
C GLY A 635 -8.95 25.58 0.66
N GLY A 636 -8.87 26.53 -0.27
CA GLY A 636 -8.51 27.93 -0.02
C GLY A 636 -7.05 28.29 -0.32
N ILE A 637 -6.63 29.48 0.12
CA ILE A 637 -5.32 30.04 -0.26
C ILE A 637 -4.11 29.27 0.31
N TYR A 638 -4.33 28.38 1.28
CA TYR A 638 -3.25 27.66 1.97
C TYR A 638 -3.06 26.21 1.49
N VAL A 639 -3.85 25.73 0.52
CA VAL A 639 -3.79 24.33 0.05
C VAL A 639 -2.39 23.92 -0.41
N GLU A 640 -1.75 24.78 -1.20
CA GLU A 640 -0.40 24.53 -1.73
C GLU A 640 0.67 24.40 -0.62
N PHE A 641 0.40 24.97 0.55
CA PHE A 641 1.32 25.01 1.69
C PHE A 641 1.02 23.93 2.73
N ILE A 642 -0.25 23.73 3.10
CA ILE A 642 -0.68 22.79 4.14
C ILE A 642 -0.65 21.34 3.62
N LYS A 643 -0.95 21.13 2.34
CA LYS A 643 -0.98 19.81 1.68
C LYS A 643 -1.81 18.77 2.45
N ASP A 644 -2.93 19.20 3.03
CA ASP A 644 -3.90 18.33 3.68
C ASP A 644 -4.87 17.77 2.63
N VAL A 645 -4.41 16.73 1.95
CA VAL A 645 -5.11 16.06 0.85
C VAL A 645 -5.08 14.55 1.05
N ASN A 646 -6.13 13.89 0.59
CA ASN A 646 -6.26 12.44 0.58
C ASN A 646 -6.57 11.96 -0.85
N PHE A 647 -5.99 10.83 -1.24
CA PHE A 647 -6.14 10.24 -2.57
C PHE A 647 -6.67 8.80 -2.48
N ARG A 648 -7.51 8.42 -3.43
CA ARG A 648 -7.96 7.03 -3.64
C ARG A 648 -7.93 6.67 -5.12
N ILE A 649 -7.78 5.38 -5.40
CA ILE A 649 -7.86 4.84 -6.77
C ILE A 649 -9.33 4.60 -7.09
N HIS A 650 -9.79 5.09 -8.23
CA HIS A 650 -11.14 4.80 -8.73
C HIS A 650 -11.31 3.29 -9.03
N PRO A 651 -12.48 2.69 -8.73
CA PRO A 651 -13.63 3.30 -8.07
C PRO A 651 -13.46 3.41 -6.55
N ILE A 652 -14.09 4.43 -5.97
CA ILE A 652 -14.23 4.57 -4.52
C ILE A 652 -15.57 4.01 -4.05
N THR A 653 -15.58 3.48 -2.83
CA THR A 653 -16.80 3.09 -2.12
C THR A 653 -17.32 4.21 -1.22
N ASP A 654 -18.55 4.06 -0.72
CA ASP A 654 -19.12 4.89 0.36
C ASP A 654 -18.19 5.00 1.58
N LEU A 655 -17.57 3.90 1.98
CA LEU A 655 -16.59 3.88 3.08
C LEU A 655 -15.30 4.60 2.70
N ASP A 656 -14.81 4.44 1.47
CA ASP A 656 -13.63 5.15 1.00
C ASP A 656 -13.88 6.67 1.01
N ALA A 657 -15.04 7.14 0.55
CA ALA A 657 -15.43 8.55 0.56
C ALA A 657 -15.43 9.14 1.98
N ARG A 658 -16.03 8.42 2.94
CA ARG A 658 -16.02 8.82 4.36
C ARG A 658 -14.61 8.84 4.94
N GLU A 659 -13.80 7.82 4.67
CA GLU A 659 -12.42 7.73 5.14
C GLU A 659 -11.55 8.85 4.57
N MET A 660 -11.71 9.19 3.30
CA MET A 660 -10.99 10.30 2.67
C MET A 660 -11.23 11.63 3.38
N ILE A 661 -12.48 11.91 3.77
CA ILE A 661 -12.84 13.15 4.50
C ILE A 661 -12.34 13.10 5.94
N THR A 662 -12.59 11.99 6.65
CA THR A 662 -12.26 11.85 8.09
C THR A 662 -10.76 11.75 8.36
N SER A 663 -9.97 11.40 7.34
CA SER A 663 -8.50 11.33 7.43
C SER A 663 -7.80 12.67 7.16
N LEU A 664 -8.53 13.73 6.82
CA LEU A 664 -7.95 15.07 6.69
C LEU A 664 -7.47 15.56 8.06
N LYS A 665 -6.28 16.13 8.12
CA LYS A 665 -5.69 16.67 9.36
C LYS A 665 -6.58 17.74 9.98
N GLY A 666 -7.22 18.58 9.16
CA GLY A 666 -8.20 19.55 9.62
C GLY A 666 -9.65 19.05 9.60
N TYR A 667 -9.91 17.74 9.63
CA TYR A 667 -11.27 17.19 9.75
C TYR A 667 -12.07 17.81 10.90
N LYS A 668 -11.42 18.12 12.03
CA LYS A 668 -12.06 18.83 13.17
C LYS A 668 -12.62 20.21 12.80
N LEU A 669 -12.07 20.89 11.80
CA LEU A 669 -12.62 22.16 11.29
C LEU A 669 -13.90 21.95 10.47
N LEU A 670 -14.03 20.77 9.85
CA LEU A 670 -15.21 20.35 9.10
C LEU A 670 -16.35 19.94 10.04
N GLU A 671 -16.05 19.42 11.23
CA GLU A 671 -17.04 19.15 12.29
C GLU A 671 -17.55 20.43 12.99
N GLY A 672 -16.88 21.56 12.78
CA GLY A 672 -17.20 22.85 13.40
C GLY A 672 -16.31 23.17 14.60
N VAL A 673 -16.01 24.46 14.78
CA VAL A 673 -15.16 24.95 15.87
C VAL A 673 -15.73 26.24 16.46
N ARG A 674 -15.56 26.43 17.78
CA ARG A 674 -15.85 27.70 18.47
C ARG A 674 -17.25 28.29 18.18
N GLY A 675 -18.28 27.44 18.11
CA GLY A 675 -19.67 27.87 17.87
C GLY A 675 -20.08 27.91 16.40
N GLU A 676 -19.15 27.70 15.46
CA GLU A 676 -19.49 27.51 14.05
C GLU A 676 -20.04 26.10 13.81
N LYS A 677 -21.09 25.98 12.99
CA LYS A 677 -21.62 24.68 12.57
C LYS A 677 -20.64 24.01 11.61
N GLY A 678 -20.47 22.69 11.77
CA GLY A 678 -19.77 21.87 10.80
C GLY A 678 -20.51 21.75 9.48
N ILE A 679 -19.81 21.30 8.45
CA ILE A 679 -20.41 21.00 7.15
C ILE A 679 -21.20 19.69 7.20
N ASN A 680 -22.12 19.52 6.25
CA ASN A 680 -22.80 18.25 6.05
C ASN A 680 -21.87 17.25 5.34
N ILE A 681 -21.26 16.35 6.11
CA ILE A 681 -20.28 15.38 5.61
C ILE A 681 -20.91 14.44 4.55
N GLU A 682 -22.15 14.00 4.76
CA GLU A 682 -22.84 13.10 3.82
C GLU A 682 -23.07 13.78 2.45
N THR A 683 -23.31 15.09 2.43
CA THR A 683 -23.43 15.85 1.17
C THR A 683 -22.10 15.91 0.42
N VAL A 684 -20.97 16.02 1.13
CA VAL A 684 -19.63 15.97 0.52
C VAL A 684 -19.29 14.56 0.04
N MET A 685 -19.69 13.53 0.78
CA MET A 685 -19.55 12.14 0.36
C MET A 685 -20.31 11.88 -0.94
N GLU A 686 -21.58 12.31 -1.04
CA GLU A 686 -22.38 12.16 -2.26
C GLU A 686 -21.71 12.85 -3.46
N ALA A 687 -21.17 14.06 -3.28
CA ALA A 687 -20.44 14.76 -4.34
C ALA A 687 -19.18 13.99 -4.81
N LEU A 688 -18.42 13.38 -3.89
CA LEU A 688 -17.28 12.52 -4.21
C LEU A 688 -17.71 11.25 -4.96
N GLU A 689 -18.82 10.63 -4.55
CA GLU A 689 -19.36 9.42 -5.17
C GLU A 689 -19.86 9.71 -6.59
N ARG A 690 -20.58 10.83 -6.79
CA ARG A 690 -21.00 11.33 -8.12
C ARG A 690 -19.82 11.64 -9.01
N LEU A 691 -18.77 12.27 -8.46
CA LEU A 691 -17.51 12.50 -9.16
C LEU A 691 -16.85 11.16 -9.57
N SER A 692 -16.87 10.16 -8.69
CA SER A 692 -16.37 8.81 -9.01
C SER A 692 -17.15 8.15 -10.14
N GLN A 693 -18.48 8.26 -10.14
CA GLN A 693 -19.32 7.74 -11.21
C GLN A 693 -19.01 8.44 -12.54
N LEU A 694 -18.89 9.77 -12.56
CA LEU A 694 -18.51 10.54 -13.74
C LEU A 694 -17.19 10.06 -14.36
N ILE A 695 -16.19 9.79 -13.51
CA ILE A 695 -14.89 9.26 -13.93
C ILE A 695 -15.03 7.84 -14.52
N GLY A 696 -15.85 6.99 -13.91
CA GLY A 696 -16.10 5.63 -14.40
C GLY A 696 -16.87 5.59 -15.72
N ASP A 697 -17.84 6.48 -15.89
CA ASP A 697 -18.69 6.56 -17.07
C ASP A 697 -17.94 7.11 -18.30
N PHE A 698 -16.87 7.89 -18.07
CA PHE A 698 -16.06 8.54 -19.11
C PHE A 698 -14.55 8.42 -18.88
N PRO A 699 -13.93 7.29 -19.28
CA PRO A 699 -12.49 7.06 -19.15
C PRO A 699 -11.60 8.05 -19.92
N GLN A 700 -12.16 8.82 -20.86
CA GLN A 700 -11.41 9.87 -21.58
C GLN A 700 -11.07 11.09 -20.71
N ILE A 701 -11.65 11.24 -19.51
CA ILE A 701 -11.31 12.33 -18.60
C ILE A 701 -9.88 12.11 -18.10
N ARG A 702 -8.99 13.06 -18.38
CA ARG A 702 -7.59 13.00 -17.98
C ARG A 702 -7.34 13.64 -16.62
N GLU A 703 -7.95 14.80 -16.41
CA GLU A 703 -7.78 15.63 -15.21
C GLU A 703 -9.06 16.41 -14.95
N MET A 704 -9.43 16.56 -13.67
CA MET A 704 -10.53 17.37 -13.21
C MET A 704 -10.12 18.09 -11.91
N ASP A 705 -10.43 19.37 -11.79
CA ASP A 705 -10.11 20.17 -10.61
C ASP A 705 -11.32 21.03 -10.24
N LEU A 706 -11.87 20.83 -9.04
CA LEU A 706 -12.99 21.56 -8.46
C LEU A 706 -12.42 22.34 -7.27
N ASN A 707 -11.98 23.56 -7.53
CA ASN A 707 -11.23 24.37 -6.57
C ASN A 707 -11.52 25.87 -6.73
N PRO A 708 -12.23 26.51 -5.78
CA PRO A 708 -12.74 25.92 -4.54
C PRO A 708 -13.99 25.06 -4.74
N PHE A 709 -14.14 24.03 -3.93
CA PHE A 709 -15.41 23.35 -3.67
C PHE A 709 -15.92 23.74 -2.29
N VAL A 710 -17.13 24.28 -2.16
CA VAL A 710 -17.65 24.77 -0.88
C VAL A 710 -18.75 23.88 -0.36
N ALA A 711 -18.64 23.50 0.90
CA ALA A 711 -19.63 22.71 1.63
C ALA A 711 -20.26 23.52 2.77
N PHE A 712 -21.55 23.28 3.02
CA PHE A 712 -22.34 23.99 4.01
C PHE A 712 -22.92 23.06 5.09
N PRO A 713 -23.40 23.59 6.23
CA PRO A 713 -24.12 22.79 7.22
C PRO A 713 -25.46 22.23 6.72
N GLU A 714 -26.10 22.91 5.76
CA GLU A 714 -27.37 22.46 5.20
C GLU A 714 -27.20 21.20 4.32
N SER A 715 -28.08 20.22 4.51
CA SER A 715 -28.08 18.99 3.69
C SER A 715 -28.37 19.31 2.23
N GLY A 716 -27.63 18.65 1.32
CA GLY A 716 -27.76 18.83 -0.13
C GLY A 716 -27.10 20.11 -0.65
N ARG A 717 -26.52 20.95 0.22
CA ARG A 717 -25.89 22.21 -0.18
C ARG A 717 -24.37 22.10 -0.23
N CYS A 718 -23.86 21.87 -1.44
CA CYS A 718 -22.46 21.99 -1.79
C CYS A 718 -22.32 22.50 -3.23
N MET A 719 -21.19 23.12 -3.57
CA MET A 719 -20.98 23.64 -4.92
C MET A 719 -19.51 23.84 -5.29
N ALA A 720 -19.16 23.60 -6.55
CA ALA A 720 -17.88 23.98 -7.12
C ALA A 720 -17.91 25.46 -7.54
N LEU A 721 -17.06 26.30 -6.96
CA LEU A 721 -16.99 27.73 -7.29
C LEU A 721 -16.15 28.00 -8.55
N ASP A 722 -15.14 27.16 -8.81
CA ASP A 722 -14.39 27.11 -10.07
C ASP A 722 -14.13 25.63 -10.37
N ALA A 723 -14.17 25.28 -11.65
CA ALA A 723 -13.95 23.91 -12.08
C ALA A 723 -13.22 23.87 -13.43
N ARG A 724 -12.39 22.85 -13.63
CA ARG A 724 -11.65 22.61 -14.86
C ARG A 724 -11.69 21.14 -15.20
N MET A 725 -11.73 20.84 -16.50
CA MET A 725 -11.70 19.47 -16.99
C MET A 725 -10.88 19.36 -18.28
N SER A 726 -10.01 18.36 -18.35
CA SER A 726 -9.26 18.03 -19.56
C SER A 726 -9.51 16.59 -20.00
N LEU A 727 -9.43 16.38 -21.31
CA LEU A 727 -9.68 15.11 -21.96
C LEU A 727 -8.38 14.55 -22.55
N GLN A 728 -8.30 13.23 -22.63
CA GLN A 728 -7.27 12.54 -23.37
C GLN A 728 -7.64 12.53 -24.86
N VAL A 729 -7.03 13.45 -25.62
CA VAL A 729 -7.19 13.48 -27.09
C VAL A 729 -6.45 12.29 -27.69
N PRO A 730 -7.09 11.48 -28.55
CA PRO A 730 -6.40 10.43 -29.28
C PRO A 730 -5.24 11.01 -30.08
N ALA A 731 -4.07 10.35 -30.08
CA ALA A 731 -2.98 10.75 -30.97
C ALA A 731 -3.51 10.73 -32.42
N ALA A 732 -3.29 11.82 -33.16
CA ALA A 732 -3.65 11.86 -34.58
C ALA A 732 -3.00 10.66 -35.29
N LYS A 733 -3.82 9.85 -35.96
CA LYS A 733 -3.39 8.67 -36.71
C LYS A 733 -2.45 9.03 -37.85
#